data_AF-A0A9D5WC52-F1
#
_entry.id   AF-A0A9D5WC52-F1
#
_cell.length_a   1.000
_cell.length_b   1.000
_cell.length_c   1.000
_cell.angle_alpha   90.00
_cell.angle_beta   90.00
_cell.angle_gamma   90.00
#
_symmetry.space_group_name_H-M   'P 1'
#
loop_
_entity.id
_entity.type
_entity.pdbx_description
1 polymer ?
#
loop_
_entity_poly.entity_id
_entity_poly.type
_entity_poly.pdbx_seq_one_letter_code
_entity_poly.pdbx_strand_id
1 'polypeptide(L)'
;MDEIEKNLRSLSDEEKIKRLEYETNYFYIRVLIESLQSDELKMSMLEKIHEEDRGKIVSTITSDDIKLNYITNVDQSVSCKYEIALSMKSDELKSASLDMFGEYDRQAIILTMKSDEMKIESMKGYLRFYNYLEVIESLTSIEKKIENLPLLQFPEKMEKVLRNIRLNTDEERMKIAKLIKSDSLAIIFIKEIKDEEKRIAALEGIDDEQSKKDVIVTLSERNRIRCLSKIKSQFLQDRILLTIRDEDVKTEYIHETDIESLKYKVILTFNSDEKKLKLLEDVHFKDEDNTATIIASLSNDNLKLKKLEEIKDEQNITLIKMSLSNREYQRENFLIQQPTYSEIGLDEEITIGMEIESEGYLSKYIEKIKKILKRDESKEARGWDIKPDASLDEGVEITSPILTDNQEDIEDIYMICTMLQKIENETNERCGGHIHIGSNYLKSKEAFINLFEIWGNAEEIICKISNEKNNIPRFTLQEYAKPISPKINKAIEEGTINLENEEDLNSFIEEIQNVQVNRYSSLNMFNINNGMNTIEFRISNGTLNPDTWIENARLYGRIVQMSQKIAEIEKNPESTKEEKRLVDLKEYLKSEIPEEKKMEILLDMLFEKEERELYRERYFSTIKMLEEAPEGYNPLEDARFSKVDFKRKKHTLEEFYDLAVKERTSTISGAAKETIREIKEEGNLKEKKDNDMEER
;
A
#
# COMPACT_ATOMS: atom_id res chain seq x y z
N MET A 1 -6.60 -11.66 -72.03
CA MET A 1 -5.66 -12.57 -71.35
C MET A 1 -6.43 -13.74 -70.74
N ASP A 2 -7.57 -13.46 -70.11
CA ASP A 2 -8.46 -14.44 -69.46
C ASP A 2 -8.98 -15.58 -70.36
N GLU A 3 -9.28 -15.33 -71.64
CA GLU A 3 -9.80 -16.37 -72.54
C GLU A 3 -8.72 -17.39 -72.95
N ILE A 4 -7.48 -16.92 -73.15
CA ILE A 4 -6.34 -17.78 -73.47
C ILE A 4 -5.94 -18.60 -72.25
N GLU A 5 -5.86 -17.98 -71.07
CA GLU A 5 -5.58 -18.70 -69.82
C GLU A 5 -6.62 -19.79 -69.54
N LYS A 6 -7.91 -19.47 -69.69
CA LYS A 6 -9.00 -20.43 -69.51
C LYS A 6 -8.88 -21.63 -70.46
N ASN A 7 -8.52 -21.38 -71.72
CA ASN A 7 -8.31 -22.41 -72.72
C ASN A 7 -7.08 -23.30 -72.38
N LEU A 8 -5.99 -22.71 -71.89
CA LEU A 8 -4.79 -23.46 -71.48
C LEU A 8 -5.07 -24.36 -70.27
N ARG A 9 -5.83 -23.87 -69.27
CA ARG A 9 -6.20 -24.65 -68.08
C ARG A 9 -7.11 -25.83 -68.40
N SER A 10 -7.94 -25.72 -69.45
CA SER A 10 -8.87 -26.78 -69.87
C SER A 10 -8.26 -27.93 -70.67
N LEU A 11 -6.99 -27.82 -71.08
CA LEU A 11 -6.28 -28.88 -71.82
C LEU A 11 -6.06 -30.12 -70.95
N SER A 12 -6.01 -31.30 -71.59
CA SER A 12 -5.56 -32.53 -70.94
C SER A 12 -4.06 -32.46 -70.59
N ASP A 13 -3.59 -33.28 -69.64
CA ASP A 13 -2.17 -33.29 -69.26
C ASP A 13 -1.25 -33.62 -70.45
N GLU A 14 -1.67 -34.51 -71.35
CA GLU A 14 -0.92 -34.82 -72.59
C GLU A 14 -0.81 -33.60 -73.52
N GLU A 15 -1.90 -32.85 -73.70
CA GLU A 15 -1.92 -31.63 -74.51
C GLU A 15 -1.10 -30.52 -73.87
N LYS A 16 -1.14 -30.40 -72.54
CA LYS A 16 -0.31 -29.45 -71.78
C LYS A 16 1.17 -29.76 -71.95
N ILE A 17 1.57 -31.02 -71.85
CA ILE A 17 2.96 -31.46 -72.05
C ILE A 17 3.43 -31.15 -73.47
N LYS A 18 2.64 -31.51 -74.48
CA LYS A 18 2.97 -31.19 -75.88
C LYS A 18 3.14 -29.68 -76.07
N ARG A 19 2.23 -28.87 -75.52
CA ARG A 19 2.32 -27.40 -75.60
C ARG A 19 3.59 -26.86 -74.92
N LEU A 20 4.01 -27.44 -73.80
CA LEU A 20 5.21 -27.07 -73.06
C LEU A 20 6.53 -27.37 -73.80
N GLU A 21 6.52 -28.11 -74.91
CA GLU A 21 7.72 -28.35 -75.74
C GLU A 21 8.11 -27.12 -76.56
N TYR A 22 7.15 -26.26 -76.90
CA TYR A 22 7.35 -25.13 -77.81
C TYR A 22 6.82 -23.79 -77.26
N GLU A 23 6.23 -23.77 -76.06
CA GLU A 23 5.82 -22.53 -75.39
C GLU A 23 7.03 -21.77 -74.85
N THR A 24 7.12 -20.47 -75.16
CA THR A 24 8.23 -19.60 -74.73
C THR A 24 7.78 -18.51 -73.77
N ASN A 25 6.46 -18.29 -73.63
CA ASN A 25 5.93 -17.31 -72.69
C ASN A 25 5.91 -17.92 -71.28
N TYR A 26 6.79 -17.43 -70.41
CA TYR A 26 6.91 -17.91 -69.03
C TYR A 26 5.60 -17.91 -68.25
N PHE A 27 4.74 -16.91 -68.44
CA PHE A 27 3.43 -16.86 -67.79
C PHE A 27 2.54 -18.05 -68.22
N TYR A 28 2.53 -18.40 -69.51
CA TYR A 28 1.77 -19.55 -70.01
C TYR A 28 2.42 -20.88 -69.61
N ILE A 29 3.75 -20.97 -69.58
CA ILE A 29 4.47 -22.12 -69.04
C ILE A 29 4.02 -22.40 -67.59
N ARG A 30 3.97 -21.36 -66.75
CA ARG A 30 3.53 -21.48 -65.36
C ARG A 30 2.07 -21.94 -65.26
N VAL A 31 1.15 -21.34 -66.01
CA VAL A 31 -0.28 -21.73 -66.04
C VAL A 31 -0.45 -23.18 -66.48
N LEU A 32 0.28 -23.62 -67.50
CA LEU A 32 0.21 -24.99 -68.00
C LEU A 32 0.69 -26.00 -66.95
N ILE A 33 1.81 -25.74 -66.28
CA ILE A 33 2.37 -26.62 -65.25
C ILE A 33 1.48 -26.63 -63.99
N GLU A 34 1.03 -25.46 -63.53
CA GLU A 34 0.16 -25.31 -62.36
C GLU A 34 -1.16 -26.09 -62.52
N SER A 35 -1.68 -26.14 -63.75
CA SER A 35 -2.95 -26.78 -64.08
C SER A 35 -2.86 -28.26 -64.47
N LEU A 36 -1.68 -28.88 -64.42
CA LEU A 36 -1.54 -30.33 -64.57
C LEU A 36 -2.36 -31.06 -63.48
N GLN A 37 -2.96 -32.19 -63.82
CA GLN A 37 -3.71 -33.00 -62.84
C GLN A 37 -2.79 -33.94 -62.05
N SER A 38 -1.74 -34.47 -62.68
CA SER A 38 -0.79 -35.35 -62.01
C SER A 38 0.27 -34.59 -61.20
N ASP A 39 0.37 -34.91 -59.90
CA ASP A 39 1.41 -34.41 -59.02
C ASP A 39 2.82 -34.81 -59.50
N GLU A 40 3.00 -36.03 -60.02
CA GLU A 40 4.27 -36.50 -60.57
C GLU A 40 4.69 -35.68 -61.78
N LEU A 41 3.74 -35.36 -62.67
CA LEU A 41 4.01 -34.52 -63.84
C LEU A 41 4.38 -33.10 -63.42
N LYS A 42 3.68 -32.51 -62.44
CA LYS A 42 4.05 -31.20 -61.87
C LYS A 42 5.49 -31.19 -61.36
N MET A 43 5.86 -32.21 -60.58
CA MET A 43 7.20 -32.34 -60.01
C MET A 43 8.28 -32.48 -61.09
N SER A 44 8.03 -33.30 -62.11
CA SER A 44 8.97 -33.50 -63.22
C SER A 44 9.24 -32.23 -64.05
N MET A 45 8.32 -31.25 -64.00
CA MET A 45 8.39 -30.02 -64.78
C MET A 45 8.91 -28.81 -63.98
N LEU A 46 9.27 -28.98 -62.70
CA LEU A 46 9.72 -27.87 -61.84
C LEU A 46 11.01 -27.18 -62.34
N GLU A 47 11.86 -27.88 -63.09
CA GLU A 47 13.06 -27.28 -63.69
C GLU A 47 12.72 -26.20 -64.73
N LYS A 48 11.52 -26.25 -65.33
CA LYS A 48 11.01 -25.23 -66.27
C LYS A 48 10.44 -23.99 -65.57
N ILE A 49 10.36 -24.00 -64.23
CA ILE A 49 9.81 -22.92 -63.41
C ILE A 49 10.95 -22.19 -62.72
N HIS A 50 10.92 -20.85 -62.75
CA HIS A 50 11.90 -20.04 -62.03
C HIS A 50 11.84 -20.33 -60.54
N GLU A 51 13.00 -20.34 -59.88
CA GLU A 51 13.13 -20.74 -58.47
C GLU A 51 12.13 -20.03 -57.53
N GLU A 52 11.96 -18.73 -57.72
CA GLU A 52 11.03 -17.86 -56.98
C GLU A 52 9.53 -18.23 -57.11
N ASP A 53 9.15 -18.96 -58.16
CA ASP A 53 7.77 -19.39 -58.42
C ASP A 53 7.53 -20.89 -58.13
N ARG A 54 8.59 -21.66 -57.81
CA ARG A 54 8.44 -23.11 -57.54
C ARG A 54 7.54 -23.38 -56.34
N GLY A 55 7.62 -22.55 -55.30
CA GLY A 55 6.74 -22.61 -54.13
C GLY A 55 5.26 -22.60 -54.50
N LYS A 56 4.88 -21.75 -55.45
CA LYS A 56 3.49 -21.62 -55.96
C LYS A 56 3.04 -22.84 -56.74
N ILE A 57 3.94 -23.51 -57.47
CA ILE A 57 3.58 -24.73 -58.19
C ILE A 57 3.42 -25.89 -57.20
N VAL A 58 4.38 -26.05 -56.29
CA VAL A 58 4.38 -27.12 -55.28
C VAL A 58 3.20 -26.96 -54.31
N SER A 59 2.78 -25.73 -53.99
CA SER A 59 1.59 -25.51 -53.14
C SER A 59 0.29 -26.05 -53.78
N THR A 60 0.23 -26.18 -55.12
CA THR A 60 -0.91 -26.78 -55.84
C THR A 60 -0.87 -28.31 -55.95
N ILE A 61 0.17 -28.96 -55.45
CA ILE A 61 0.25 -30.43 -55.40
C ILE A 61 -0.82 -30.97 -54.45
N THR A 62 -1.39 -32.13 -54.77
CA THR A 62 -2.45 -32.73 -53.96
C THR A 62 -1.89 -33.53 -52.79
N SER A 63 -0.80 -34.26 -52.99
CA SER A 63 -0.10 -35.04 -51.97
C SER A 63 0.72 -34.17 -51.02
N ASP A 64 0.39 -34.20 -49.74
CA ASP A 64 1.16 -33.51 -48.71
C ASP A 64 2.51 -34.18 -48.42
N ASP A 65 2.63 -35.50 -48.63
CA ASP A 65 3.92 -36.21 -48.51
C ASP A 65 4.94 -35.69 -49.54
N ILE A 66 4.48 -35.47 -50.79
CA ILE A 66 5.33 -34.89 -51.84
C ILE A 66 5.76 -33.47 -51.44
N LYS A 67 4.83 -32.67 -50.91
CA LYS A 67 5.12 -31.32 -50.43
C LYS A 67 6.15 -31.32 -49.30
N LEU A 68 5.99 -32.19 -48.30
CA LEU A 68 6.90 -32.28 -47.16
C LEU A 68 8.28 -32.75 -47.60
N ASN A 69 8.33 -33.78 -48.44
CA ASN A 69 9.57 -34.29 -49.01
C ASN A 69 10.33 -33.19 -49.78
N TYR A 70 9.61 -32.36 -50.55
CA TYR A 70 10.20 -31.24 -51.29
C TYR A 70 10.84 -30.20 -50.37
N ILE A 71 10.11 -29.69 -49.36
CA ILE A 71 10.64 -28.65 -48.46
C ILE A 71 11.78 -29.15 -47.55
N THR A 72 11.82 -30.46 -47.30
CA THR A 72 12.88 -31.12 -46.50
C THR A 72 14.16 -31.29 -47.30
N ASN A 73 14.05 -31.77 -48.55
CA ASN A 73 15.20 -32.28 -49.30
C ASN A 73 15.67 -31.35 -50.42
N VAL A 74 14.92 -30.30 -50.76
CA VAL A 74 15.29 -29.32 -51.79
C VAL A 74 15.69 -28.01 -51.13
N ASP A 75 16.86 -27.49 -51.52
CA ASP A 75 17.31 -26.17 -51.09
C ASP A 75 16.48 -25.10 -51.80
N GLN A 76 15.79 -24.26 -51.01
CA GLN A 76 14.83 -23.25 -51.44
C GLN A 76 14.73 -22.17 -50.37
N SER A 77 14.29 -20.97 -50.76
CA SER A 77 14.05 -19.87 -49.82
C SER A 77 13.03 -20.26 -48.72
N VAL A 78 13.19 -19.68 -47.53
CA VAL A 78 12.26 -19.89 -46.40
C VAL A 78 10.83 -19.50 -46.79
N SER A 79 10.66 -18.45 -47.60
CA SER A 79 9.37 -18.00 -48.11
C SER A 79 8.67 -19.06 -48.97
N CYS A 80 9.41 -19.75 -49.86
CA CYS A 80 8.85 -20.85 -50.66
C CYS A 80 8.45 -22.03 -49.78
N LYS A 81 9.30 -22.41 -48.81
CA LYS A 81 9.00 -23.51 -47.88
C LYS A 81 7.76 -23.21 -47.05
N TYR A 82 7.62 -21.96 -46.59
CA TYR A 82 6.48 -21.48 -45.81
C TYR A 82 5.17 -21.56 -46.59
N GLU A 83 5.15 -21.09 -47.84
CA GLU A 83 3.96 -21.16 -48.71
C GLU A 83 3.49 -22.61 -48.92
N ILE A 84 4.44 -23.53 -49.14
CA ILE A 84 4.14 -24.95 -49.31
C ILE A 84 3.57 -25.55 -48.02
N ALA A 85 4.18 -25.27 -46.86
CA ALA A 85 3.71 -25.78 -45.56
C ALA A 85 2.29 -25.30 -45.23
N LEU A 86 1.95 -24.03 -45.50
CA LEU A 86 0.59 -23.51 -45.34
C LEU A 86 -0.43 -24.24 -46.22
N SER A 87 -0.03 -24.67 -47.42
CA SER A 87 -0.90 -25.35 -48.39
C SER A 87 -1.22 -26.81 -48.03
N MET A 88 -0.52 -27.40 -47.06
CA MET A 88 -0.76 -28.78 -46.65
C MET A 88 -2.15 -28.92 -46.02
N LYS A 89 -2.76 -30.11 -46.16
CA LYS A 89 -4.07 -30.45 -45.56
C LYS A 89 -3.94 -31.31 -44.30
N SER A 90 -2.93 -32.16 -44.21
CA SER A 90 -2.62 -32.98 -43.03
C SER A 90 -2.00 -32.12 -41.93
N ASP A 91 -2.58 -32.20 -40.75
CA ASP A 91 -2.06 -31.50 -39.57
C ASP A 91 -0.78 -32.17 -39.06
N GLU A 92 -0.66 -33.50 -39.22
CA GLU A 92 0.53 -34.28 -38.89
C GLU A 92 1.75 -33.83 -39.69
N LEU A 93 1.59 -33.71 -41.00
CA LEU A 93 2.67 -33.26 -41.89
C LEU A 93 2.99 -31.78 -41.70
N LYS A 94 2.00 -30.94 -41.38
CA LYS A 94 2.25 -29.56 -40.94
C LYS A 94 3.11 -29.51 -39.69
N SER A 95 2.76 -30.30 -38.66
CA SER A 95 3.50 -30.34 -37.40
C SER A 95 4.95 -30.81 -37.60
N ALA A 96 5.17 -31.83 -38.44
CA ALA A 96 6.49 -32.32 -38.81
C ALA A 96 7.38 -31.28 -39.52
N SER A 97 6.78 -30.24 -40.13
CA SER A 97 7.52 -29.18 -40.82
C SER A 97 7.97 -28.03 -39.91
N LEU A 98 7.44 -27.91 -38.68
CA LEU A 98 7.57 -26.72 -37.84
C LEU A 98 9.02 -26.36 -37.46
N ASP A 99 9.88 -27.36 -37.28
CA ASP A 99 11.29 -27.16 -36.95
C ASP A 99 12.05 -26.35 -37.99
N MET A 100 11.57 -26.34 -39.24
CA MET A 100 12.20 -25.63 -40.36
C MET A 100 11.98 -24.12 -40.33
N PHE A 101 11.08 -23.62 -39.47
CA PHE A 101 10.58 -22.25 -39.52
C PHE A 101 10.93 -21.44 -38.28
N GLY A 102 10.91 -20.11 -38.41
CA GLY A 102 10.99 -19.19 -37.28
C GLY A 102 9.66 -19.14 -36.49
N GLU A 103 9.68 -18.50 -35.33
CA GLU A 103 8.54 -18.53 -34.40
C GLU A 103 7.24 -17.95 -34.98
N TYR A 104 7.32 -16.84 -35.72
CA TYR A 104 6.16 -16.21 -36.37
C TYR A 104 5.52 -17.12 -37.43
N ASP A 105 6.35 -17.74 -38.26
CA ASP A 105 5.90 -18.65 -39.32
C ASP A 105 5.28 -19.93 -38.73
N ARG A 106 5.88 -20.48 -37.65
CA ARG A 106 5.33 -21.62 -36.91
C ARG A 106 3.92 -21.33 -36.40
N GLN A 107 3.72 -20.17 -35.79
CA GLN A 107 2.41 -19.76 -35.29
C GLN A 107 1.38 -19.70 -36.43
N ALA A 108 1.73 -19.07 -37.56
CA ALA A 108 0.85 -18.99 -38.71
C ALA A 108 0.49 -20.38 -39.26
N ILE A 109 1.45 -21.30 -39.36
CA ILE A 109 1.20 -22.68 -39.80
C ILE A 109 0.26 -23.40 -38.82
N ILE A 110 0.53 -23.31 -37.51
CA ILE A 110 -0.30 -23.92 -36.46
C ILE A 110 -1.74 -23.41 -36.52
N LEU A 111 -1.96 -22.12 -36.77
CA LEU A 111 -3.30 -21.54 -36.89
C LEU A 111 -4.13 -22.16 -38.02
N THR A 112 -3.48 -22.64 -39.08
CA THR A 112 -4.16 -23.31 -40.21
C THR A 112 -4.50 -24.78 -39.97
N MET A 113 -4.05 -25.37 -38.86
CA MET A 113 -4.39 -26.76 -38.53
C MET A 113 -5.88 -26.89 -38.18
N LYS A 114 -6.47 -28.08 -38.34
CA LYS A 114 -7.88 -28.34 -38.02
C LYS A 114 -8.07 -28.98 -36.65
N SER A 115 -7.17 -29.86 -36.24
CA SER A 115 -7.19 -30.55 -34.95
C SER A 115 -6.75 -29.63 -33.83
N ASP A 116 -7.62 -29.46 -32.83
CA ASP A 116 -7.27 -28.72 -31.62
C ASP A 116 -6.13 -29.40 -30.84
N GLU A 117 -6.11 -30.74 -30.79
CA GLU A 117 -5.02 -31.51 -30.16
C GLU A 117 -3.68 -31.18 -30.81
N MET A 118 -3.61 -31.25 -32.14
CA MET A 118 -2.37 -30.96 -32.86
C MET A 118 -1.95 -29.49 -32.73
N LYS A 119 -2.92 -28.55 -32.69
CA LYS A 119 -2.64 -27.15 -32.39
C LYS A 119 -2.00 -27.00 -31.01
N ILE A 120 -2.56 -27.65 -29.98
CA ILE A 120 -2.08 -27.55 -28.60
C ILE A 120 -0.70 -28.18 -28.45
N GLU A 121 -0.50 -29.38 -28.99
CA GLU A 121 0.80 -30.07 -28.94
C GLU A 121 1.87 -29.27 -29.67
N SER A 122 1.57 -28.80 -30.88
CA SER A 122 2.51 -27.99 -31.69
C SER A 122 2.81 -26.64 -31.01
N MET A 123 1.80 -25.99 -30.43
CA MET A 123 1.97 -24.77 -29.67
C MET A 123 2.93 -24.98 -28.49
N LYS A 124 2.71 -26.02 -27.68
CA LYS A 124 3.54 -26.34 -26.51
C LYS A 124 4.96 -26.75 -26.88
N GLY A 125 5.14 -27.43 -28.01
CA GLY A 125 6.45 -27.91 -28.47
C GLY A 125 7.31 -26.84 -29.14
N TYR A 126 6.71 -25.93 -29.92
CA TYR A 126 7.45 -25.11 -30.88
C TYR A 126 7.34 -23.59 -30.69
N LEU A 127 6.40 -23.10 -29.87
CA LEU A 127 6.20 -21.67 -29.62
C LEU A 127 6.59 -21.30 -28.19
N ARG A 128 6.90 -20.02 -27.96
CA ARG A 128 7.01 -19.48 -26.59
C ARG A 128 5.65 -18.94 -26.14
N PHE A 129 5.47 -18.89 -24.82
CA PHE A 129 4.19 -18.55 -24.18
C PHE A 129 3.57 -17.21 -24.63
N TYR A 130 4.38 -16.23 -25.05
CA TYR A 130 3.87 -14.96 -25.54
C TYR A 130 3.05 -15.06 -26.84
N ASN A 131 3.25 -16.11 -27.64
CA ASN A 131 2.57 -16.39 -28.91
C ASN A 131 1.40 -17.39 -28.78
N TYR A 132 1.04 -17.83 -27.58
CA TYR A 132 -0.04 -18.81 -27.39
C TYR A 132 -1.45 -18.23 -27.59
N LEU A 133 -1.61 -16.91 -27.47
CA LEU A 133 -2.93 -16.25 -27.45
C LEU A 133 -3.78 -16.58 -28.69
N GLU A 134 -3.26 -16.30 -29.88
CA GLU A 134 -4.02 -16.50 -31.12
C GLU A 134 -4.33 -17.98 -31.36
N VAL A 135 -3.40 -18.87 -31.00
CA VAL A 135 -3.60 -20.32 -31.15
C VAL A 135 -4.74 -20.78 -30.25
N ILE A 136 -4.74 -20.37 -28.98
CA ILE A 136 -5.81 -20.69 -28.03
C ILE A 136 -7.14 -20.08 -28.48
N GLU A 137 -7.16 -18.83 -28.96
CA GLU A 137 -8.38 -18.20 -29.51
C GLU A 137 -8.93 -18.99 -30.72
N SER A 138 -8.05 -19.57 -31.54
CA SER A 138 -8.40 -20.33 -32.74
C SER A 138 -8.92 -21.75 -32.50
N LEU A 139 -8.85 -22.27 -31.27
CA LEU A 139 -9.36 -23.60 -30.95
C LEU A 139 -10.88 -23.67 -31.18
N THR A 140 -11.38 -24.84 -31.54
CA THR A 140 -12.82 -25.05 -31.78
C THR A 140 -13.55 -25.49 -30.50
N SER A 141 -12.93 -26.33 -29.68
CA SER A 141 -13.47 -26.78 -28.39
C SER A 141 -13.29 -25.72 -27.30
N ILE A 142 -14.40 -25.34 -26.68
CA ILE A 142 -14.42 -24.40 -25.55
C ILE A 142 -13.71 -24.99 -24.33
N GLU A 143 -13.93 -26.28 -24.05
CA GLU A 143 -13.27 -26.98 -22.94
C GLU A 143 -11.75 -26.95 -23.09
N LYS A 144 -11.23 -27.19 -24.30
CA LYS A 144 -9.78 -27.10 -24.56
C LYS A 144 -9.23 -25.69 -24.43
N LYS A 145 -10.00 -24.66 -24.82
CA LYS A 145 -9.61 -23.25 -24.56
C LYS A 145 -9.39 -23.00 -23.08
N ILE A 146 -10.32 -23.49 -22.24
CA ILE A 146 -10.29 -23.27 -20.80
C ILE A 146 -9.15 -24.06 -20.15
N GLU A 147 -8.98 -25.32 -20.53
CA GLU A 147 -7.90 -26.19 -20.01
C GLU A 147 -6.51 -25.59 -20.25
N ASN A 148 -6.32 -24.93 -21.40
CA ASN A 148 -5.04 -24.35 -21.80
C ASN A 148 -4.91 -22.86 -21.46
N LEU A 149 -5.95 -22.24 -20.88
CA LEU A 149 -5.95 -20.84 -20.47
C LEU A 149 -4.78 -20.46 -19.53
N PRO A 150 -4.41 -21.29 -18.53
CA PRO A 150 -3.29 -20.97 -17.63
C PRO A 150 -1.94 -20.81 -18.32
N LEU A 151 -1.77 -21.35 -19.54
CA LEU A 151 -0.53 -21.26 -20.30
C LEU A 151 -0.22 -19.82 -20.77
N LEU A 152 -1.21 -18.93 -20.78
CA LEU A 152 -1.04 -17.53 -21.18
C LEU A 152 -0.28 -16.70 -20.16
N GLN A 153 -0.21 -17.14 -18.90
CA GLN A 153 0.45 -16.49 -17.74
C GLN A 153 -0.06 -15.08 -17.36
N PHE A 154 -0.65 -14.33 -18.29
CA PHE A 154 -1.13 -12.96 -18.08
C PHE A 154 -2.67 -12.93 -17.95
N PRO A 155 -3.23 -12.43 -16.83
CA PRO A 155 -4.68 -12.37 -16.59
C PRO A 155 -5.45 -11.66 -17.71
N GLU A 156 -4.93 -10.56 -18.24
CA GLU A 156 -5.56 -9.78 -19.32
C GLU A 156 -5.76 -10.58 -20.61
N LYS A 157 -4.79 -11.44 -20.94
CA LYS A 157 -4.88 -12.33 -22.11
C LYS A 157 -5.89 -13.44 -21.86
N MET A 158 -5.94 -13.99 -20.64
CA MET A 158 -6.92 -15.00 -20.26
C MET A 158 -8.34 -14.44 -20.37
N GLU A 159 -8.57 -13.24 -19.83
CA GLU A 159 -9.86 -12.56 -19.90
C GLU A 159 -10.28 -12.30 -21.35
N LYS A 160 -9.35 -11.87 -22.22
CA LYS A 160 -9.62 -11.66 -23.65
C LYS A 160 -10.17 -12.93 -24.32
N VAL A 161 -9.53 -14.08 -24.08
CA VAL A 161 -10.00 -15.37 -24.61
C VAL A 161 -11.41 -15.68 -24.13
N LEU A 162 -11.67 -15.51 -22.83
CA LEU A 162 -12.97 -15.84 -22.24
C LEU A 162 -14.10 -14.95 -22.76
N ARG A 163 -13.89 -13.66 -22.93
CA ARG A 163 -14.90 -12.71 -23.45
C ARG A 163 -15.30 -12.97 -24.91
N ASN A 164 -14.45 -13.67 -25.65
CA ASN A 164 -14.71 -14.07 -27.04
C ASN A 164 -15.53 -15.36 -27.15
N ILE A 165 -15.72 -16.10 -26.05
CA ILE A 165 -16.57 -17.29 -26.03
C ILE A 165 -18.05 -16.85 -26.06
N ARG A 166 -18.82 -17.46 -26.96
CA ARG A 166 -20.27 -17.22 -27.09
C ARG A 166 -21.03 -18.46 -26.63
N LEU A 167 -21.82 -18.30 -25.57
CA LEU A 167 -22.67 -19.34 -25.00
C LEU A 167 -24.14 -18.90 -25.11
N ASN A 168 -25.04 -19.84 -25.40
CA ASN A 168 -26.44 -19.53 -25.69
C ASN A 168 -27.34 -19.78 -24.47
N THR A 169 -26.97 -20.73 -23.61
CA THR A 169 -27.78 -21.12 -22.45
C THR A 169 -27.10 -20.81 -21.12
N ASP A 170 -27.90 -20.68 -20.07
CA ASP A 170 -27.39 -20.48 -18.72
C ASP A 170 -26.71 -21.75 -18.18
N GLU A 171 -27.18 -22.92 -18.59
CA GLU A 171 -26.57 -24.22 -18.27
C GLU A 171 -25.14 -24.32 -18.84
N GLU A 172 -24.94 -23.85 -20.07
CA GLU A 172 -23.60 -23.78 -20.68
C GLU A 172 -22.70 -22.83 -19.89
N ARG A 173 -23.18 -21.62 -19.56
CA ARG A 173 -22.42 -20.65 -18.75
C ARG A 173 -22.01 -21.23 -17.41
N MET A 174 -22.92 -21.92 -16.71
CA MET A 174 -22.63 -22.58 -15.44
C MET A 174 -21.61 -23.70 -15.60
N LYS A 175 -21.75 -24.56 -16.62
CA LYS A 175 -20.80 -25.64 -16.89
C LYS A 175 -19.40 -25.08 -17.14
N ILE A 176 -19.29 -24.06 -17.99
CA ILE A 176 -18.02 -23.42 -18.33
C ILE A 176 -17.39 -22.70 -17.14
N ALA A 177 -18.18 -21.95 -16.36
CA ALA A 177 -17.69 -21.28 -15.16
C ALA A 177 -17.05 -22.27 -14.17
N LYS A 178 -17.65 -23.44 -13.97
CA LYS A 178 -17.11 -24.51 -13.08
C LYS A 178 -15.79 -25.11 -13.56
N LEU A 179 -15.45 -25.00 -14.84
CA LEU A 179 -14.17 -25.49 -15.37
C LEU A 179 -13.02 -24.49 -15.15
N ILE A 180 -13.35 -23.23 -14.83
CA ILE A 180 -12.37 -22.17 -14.64
C ILE A 180 -11.93 -22.17 -13.17
N LYS A 181 -10.64 -22.39 -12.92
CA LYS A 181 -10.08 -22.48 -11.56
C LYS A 181 -10.05 -21.15 -10.81
N SER A 182 -10.02 -20.03 -11.53
CA SER A 182 -9.92 -18.69 -10.96
C SER A 182 -11.30 -18.06 -10.87
N ASP A 183 -11.73 -17.75 -9.65
CA ASP A 183 -13.03 -17.11 -9.40
C ASP A 183 -13.20 -15.81 -10.18
N SER A 184 -12.19 -14.93 -10.17
CA SER A 184 -12.22 -13.65 -10.87
C SER A 184 -12.41 -13.79 -12.39
N LEU A 185 -12.02 -14.93 -12.97
CA LEU A 185 -12.27 -15.25 -14.38
C LEU A 185 -13.60 -15.98 -14.57
N ALA A 186 -13.98 -16.89 -13.67
CA ALA A 186 -15.23 -17.63 -13.73
C ALA A 186 -16.45 -16.69 -13.69
N ILE A 187 -16.39 -15.59 -12.93
CA ILE A 187 -17.48 -14.63 -12.83
C ILE A 187 -17.83 -13.95 -14.16
N ILE A 188 -16.95 -13.97 -15.17
CA ILE A 188 -17.25 -13.44 -16.52
C ILE A 188 -18.51 -14.11 -17.08
N PHE A 189 -18.62 -15.43 -16.94
CA PHE A 189 -19.78 -16.19 -17.41
C PHE A 189 -20.94 -16.16 -16.42
N ILE A 190 -20.65 -16.20 -15.12
CA ILE A 190 -21.70 -16.19 -14.08
C ILE A 190 -22.53 -14.91 -14.16
N LYS A 191 -21.89 -13.75 -14.37
CA LYS A 191 -22.60 -12.46 -14.52
C LYS A 191 -23.54 -12.40 -15.73
N GLU A 192 -23.32 -13.24 -16.75
CA GLU A 192 -24.17 -13.30 -17.95
C GLU A 192 -25.35 -14.27 -17.84
N ILE A 193 -25.42 -15.09 -16.77
CA ILE A 193 -26.56 -15.99 -16.52
C ILE A 193 -27.82 -15.17 -16.35
N LYS A 194 -28.85 -15.37 -17.17
CA LYS A 194 -30.08 -14.55 -17.15
C LYS A 194 -30.97 -14.86 -15.95
N ASP A 195 -31.08 -16.12 -15.59
CA ASP A 195 -31.84 -16.58 -14.43
C ASP A 195 -31.11 -16.24 -13.12
N GLU A 196 -31.69 -15.35 -12.31
CA GLU A 196 -31.08 -14.92 -11.05
C GLU A 196 -30.95 -16.04 -10.03
N GLU A 197 -31.88 -17.00 -9.97
CA GLU A 197 -31.80 -18.12 -9.03
C GLU A 197 -30.60 -19.02 -9.36
N LYS A 198 -30.35 -19.25 -10.66
CA LYS A 198 -29.14 -19.96 -11.11
C LYS A 198 -27.87 -19.17 -10.82
N ARG A 199 -27.91 -17.84 -11.00
CA ARG A 199 -26.77 -16.97 -10.68
C ARG A 199 -26.47 -16.97 -9.18
N ILE A 200 -27.49 -16.96 -8.32
CA ILE A 200 -27.35 -17.08 -6.87
C ILE A 200 -26.78 -18.45 -6.48
N ALA A 201 -27.29 -19.54 -7.07
CA ALA A 201 -26.77 -20.88 -6.83
C ALA A 201 -25.29 -21.00 -7.21
N ALA A 202 -24.86 -20.32 -8.28
CA ALA A 202 -23.46 -20.30 -8.71
C ALA A 202 -22.51 -19.65 -7.69
N LEU A 203 -23.00 -18.82 -6.76
CA LEU A 203 -22.18 -18.20 -5.71
C LEU A 203 -21.55 -19.23 -4.76
N GLU A 204 -22.14 -20.43 -4.62
CA GLU A 204 -21.59 -21.50 -3.77
C GLU A 204 -20.28 -22.07 -4.30
N GLY A 205 -20.02 -21.93 -5.59
CA GLY A 205 -18.79 -22.39 -6.23
C GLY A 205 -17.69 -21.33 -6.34
N ILE A 206 -17.88 -20.18 -5.68
CA ILE A 206 -16.89 -19.09 -5.62
C ILE A 206 -16.35 -19.09 -4.18
N ASP A 207 -15.04 -18.99 -4.00
CA ASP A 207 -14.41 -18.86 -2.69
C ASP A 207 -14.05 -17.40 -2.39
N ASP A 208 -13.54 -16.67 -3.39
CA ASP A 208 -13.15 -15.27 -3.29
C ASP A 208 -14.38 -14.36 -3.04
N GLU A 209 -14.37 -13.67 -1.91
CA GLU A 209 -15.50 -12.83 -1.49
C GLU A 209 -15.68 -11.60 -2.38
N GLN A 210 -14.58 -11.06 -2.92
CA GLN A 210 -14.65 -9.92 -3.83
C GLN A 210 -15.37 -10.31 -5.12
N SER A 211 -15.04 -11.48 -5.67
CA SER A 211 -15.72 -12.09 -6.83
C SER A 211 -17.20 -12.39 -6.53
N LYS A 212 -17.54 -12.92 -5.35
CA LYS A 212 -18.95 -13.08 -4.94
C LYS A 212 -19.70 -11.76 -4.94
N LYS A 213 -19.14 -10.74 -4.27
CA LYS A 213 -19.73 -9.40 -4.20
C LYS A 213 -19.94 -8.83 -5.60
N ASP A 214 -18.98 -9.02 -6.51
CA ASP A 214 -19.10 -8.54 -7.89
C ASP A 214 -20.16 -9.26 -8.71
N VAL A 215 -20.48 -10.52 -8.41
CA VAL A 215 -21.66 -11.21 -8.98
C VAL A 215 -22.94 -10.70 -8.34
N ILE A 216 -22.98 -10.60 -7.00
CA ILE A 216 -24.19 -10.19 -6.26
C ILE A 216 -24.69 -8.83 -6.74
N VAL A 217 -23.81 -7.84 -6.94
CA VAL A 217 -24.21 -6.49 -7.40
C VAL A 217 -24.85 -6.47 -8.80
N THR A 218 -24.76 -7.55 -9.58
CA THR A 218 -25.45 -7.67 -10.88
C THR A 218 -26.89 -8.19 -10.78
N LEU A 219 -27.31 -8.67 -9.60
CA LEU A 219 -28.67 -9.13 -9.34
C LEU A 219 -29.64 -7.94 -9.16
N SER A 220 -30.93 -8.22 -9.14
CA SER A 220 -31.97 -7.29 -8.66
C SER A 220 -31.74 -6.91 -7.20
N GLU A 221 -32.18 -5.72 -6.77
CA GLU A 221 -31.97 -5.25 -5.40
C GLU A 221 -32.54 -6.22 -4.34
N ARG A 222 -33.70 -6.83 -4.63
CA ARG A 222 -34.32 -7.86 -3.78
C ARG A 222 -33.45 -9.10 -3.60
N ASN A 223 -32.73 -9.51 -4.64
CA ASN A 223 -31.83 -10.65 -4.57
C ASN A 223 -30.44 -10.28 -4.04
N ARG A 224 -29.98 -9.04 -4.24
CA ARG A 224 -28.75 -8.52 -3.60
C ARG A 224 -28.84 -8.62 -2.09
N ILE A 225 -29.92 -8.09 -1.51
CA ILE A 225 -30.08 -8.03 -0.06
C ILE A 225 -30.18 -9.43 0.57
N ARG A 226 -30.88 -10.35 -0.11
CA ARG A 226 -31.00 -11.75 0.32
C ARG A 226 -29.67 -12.52 0.27
N CYS A 227 -28.70 -12.06 -0.52
CA CYS A 227 -27.38 -12.65 -0.60
C CYS A 227 -26.38 -12.11 0.44
N LEU A 228 -26.74 -11.16 1.30
CA LEU A 228 -25.80 -10.59 2.29
C LEU A 228 -25.19 -11.65 3.22
N SER A 229 -25.97 -12.65 3.62
CA SER A 229 -25.50 -13.76 4.47
C SER A 229 -24.51 -14.69 3.77
N LYS A 230 -24.38 -14.61 2.43
CA LYS A 230 -23.39 -15.38 1.66
C LYS A 230 -21.99 -14.71 1.64
N ILE A 231 -21.86 -13.53 2.23
CA ILE A 231 -20.61 -12.78 2.41
C ILE A 231 -20.27 -12.74 3.89
N LYS A 232 -19.04 -13.13 4.25
CA LYS A 232 -18.48 -13.10 5.60
C LYS A 232 -17.90 -11.73 5.93
N SER A 233 -17.15 -11.12 5.01
CA SER A 233 -16.56 -9.80 5.19
C SER A 233 -17.63 -8.73 5.43
N GLN A 234 -17.58 -8.11 6.61
CA GLN A 234 -18.48 -7.03 6.98
C GLN A 234 -18.35 -5.83 6.04
N PHE A 235 -17.13 -5.49 5.65
CA PHE A 235 -16.85 -4.42 4.71
C PHE A 235 -17.54 -4.66 3.35
N LEU A 236 -17.50 -5.90 2.83
CA LEU A 236 -18.14 -6.22 1.56
C LEU A 236 -19.67 -6.25 1.65
N GLN A 237 -20.23 -6.68 2.79
CA GLN A 237 -21.67 -6.56 3.05
C GLN A 237 -22.12 -5.09 2.98
N ASP A 238 -21.40 -4.18 3.66
CA ASP A 238 -21.70 -2.75 3.67
C ASP A 238 -21.61 -2.17 2.24
N ARG A 239 -20.61 -2.59 1.44
CA ARG A 239 -20.50 -2.20 0.02
C ARG A 239 -21.67 -2.70 -0.83
N ILE A 240 -22.22 -3.88 -0.56
CA ILE A 240 -23.42 -4.37 -1.27
C ILE A 240 -24.64 -3.54 -0.86
N LEU A 241 -24.82 -3.27 0.44
CA LEU A 241 -25.94 -2.48 0.96
C LEU A 241 -26.02 -1.08 0.33
N LEU A 242 -24.87 -0.44 0.09
CA LEU A 242 -24.81 0.86 -0.60
C LEU A 242 -25.35 0.81 -2.05
N THR A 243 -25.45 -0.37 -2.66
CA THR A 243 -26.03 -0.54 -4.01
C THR A 243 -27.55 -0.75 -3.99
N ILE A 244 -28.17 -0.75 -2.82
CA ILE A 244 -29.61 -1.01 -2.61
C ILE A 244 -30.28 0.29 -2.22
N ARG A 245 -31.12 0.82 -3.11
CA ARG A 245 -31.78 2.13 -2.97
C ARG A 245 -33.23 1.99 -2.57
N ASP A 246 -33.88 0.91 -2.96
CA ASP A 246 -35.28 0.65 -2.66
C ASP A 246 -35.47 0.37 -1.16
N GLU A 247 -36.11 1.31 -0.45
CA GLU A 247 -36.38 1.19 0.98
C GLU A 247 -37.47 0.16 1.31
N ASP A 248 -38.36 -0.16 0.36
CA ASP A 248 -39.38 -1.19 0.57
C ASP A 248 -38.74 -2.58 0.54
N VAL A 249 -37.77 -2.80 -0.37
CA VAL A 249 -36.93 -4.01 -0.39
C VAL A 249 -36.17 -4.19 0.92
N LYS A 250 -35.59 -3.10 1.45
CA LYS A 250 -34.88 -3.13 2.74
C LYS A 250 -35.83 -3.49 3.89
N THR A 251 -37.01 -2.88 3.91
CA THR A 251 -38.04 -3.11 4.93
C THR A 251 -38.52 -4.56 4.89
N GLU A 252 -38.85 -5.09 3.70
CA GLU A 252 -39.24 -6.49 3.51
C GLU A 252 -38.16 -7.42 4.07
N TYR A 253 -36.89 -7.20 3.71
CA TYR A 253 -35.79 -8.04 4.15
C TYR A 253 -35.59 -8.05 5.68
N ILE A 254 -35.75 -6.91 6.36
CA ILE A 254 -35.63 -6.82 7.83
C ILE A 254 -36.66 -7.75 8.51
N HIS A 255 -37.87 -7.85 7.96
CA HIS A 255 -38.91 -8.73 8.49
C HIS A 255 -38.76 -10.19 8.04
N GLU A 256 -38.11 -10.45 6.90
CA GLU A 256 -37.86 -11.82 6.39
C GLU A 256 -36.68 -12.52 7.07
N THR A 257 -35.59 -11.80 7.38
CA THR A 257 -34.37 -12.41 7.92
C THR A 257 -34.48 -12.64 9.43
N ASP A 258 -33.82 -13.67 9.95
CA ASP A 258 -33.66 -13.90 11.39
C ASP A 258 -32.27 -13.47 11.89
N ILE A 259 -31.40 -13.00 11.00
CA ILE A 259 -30.02 -12.63 11.32
C ILE A 259 -29.98 -11.20 11.85
N GLU A 260 -29.93 -11.08 13.17
CA GLU A 260 -29.98 -9.81 13.90
C GLU A 260 -28.92 -8.80 13.43
N SER A 261 -27.67 -9.24 13.24
CA SER A 261 -26.58 -8.36 12.76
C SER A 261 -26.82 -7.78 11.36
N LEU A 262 -27.54 -8.50 10.48
CA LEU A 262 -27.92 -7.99 9.16
C LEU A 262 -29.09 -7.02 9.25
N LYS A 263 -30.08 -7.26 10.13
CA LYS A 263 -31.17 -6.29 10.39
C LYS A 263 -30.60 -4.95 10.82
N TYR A 264 -29.71 -4.97 11.80
CA TYR A 264 -29.00 -3.80 12.30
C TYR A 264 -28.34 -3.01 11.17
N LYS A 265 -27.51 -3.68 10.35
CA LYS A 265 -26.83 -3.04 9.22
C LYS A 265 -27.79 -2.41 8.21
N VAL A 266 -28.88 -3.10 7.88
CA VAL A 266 -29.87 -2.60 6.92
C VAL A 266 -30.58 -1.36 7.48
N ILE A 267 -30.98 -1.36 8.76
CA ILE A 267 -31.64 -0.22 9.41
C ILE A 267 -30.74 1.03 9.40
N LEU A 268 -29.43 0.88 9.63
CA LEU A 268 -28.49 1.99 9.58
C LEU A 268 -28.45 2.71 8.23
N THR A 269 -28.83 2.03 7.13
CA THR A 269 -28.83 2.61 5.78
C THR A 269 -30.05 3.47 5.45
N PHE A 270 -31.07 3.53 6.31
CA PHE A 270 -32.23 4.40 6.09
C PHE A 270 -31.86 5.85 6.35
N ASN A 271 -32.44 6.78 5.61
CA ASN A 271 -32.23 8.21 5.85
C ASN A 271 -33.26 8.82 6.80
N SER A 272 -34.45 8.22 6.89
CA SER A 272 -35.54 8.71 7.72
C SER A 272 -35.41 8.22 9.17
N ASP A 273 -35.29 9.16 10.10
CA ASP A 273 -35.30 8.88 11.54
C ASP A 273 -36.59 8.17 11.98
N GLU A 274 -37.74 8.59 11.46
CA GLU A 274 -39.04 7.94 11.76
C GLU A 274 -39.06 6.47 11.33
N LYS A 275 -38.53 6.16 10.14
CA LYS A 275 -38.44 4.78 9.66
C LYS A 275 -37.47 3.95 10.50
N LYS A 276 -36.30 4.49 10.84
CA LYS A 276 -35.33 3.82 11.73
C LYS A 276 -35.97 3.46 13.07
N LEU A 277 -36.66 4.42 13.70
CA LEU A 277 -37.32 4.22 14.98
C LEU A 277 -38.45 3.19 14.90
N LYS A 278 -39.29 3.25 13.86
CA LYS A 278 -40.35 2.26 13.65
C LYS A 278 -39.77 0.85 13.50
N LEU A 279 -38.74 0.68 12.68
CA LEU A 279 -38.08 -0.61 12.49
C LEU A 279 -37.39 -1.11 13.75
N LEU A 280 -36.84 -0.20 14.56
CA LEU A 280 -36.26 -0.52 15.86
C LEU A 280 -37.31 -1.07 16.83
N GLU A 281 -38.51 -0.46 16.85
CA GLU A 281 -39.67 -0.94 17.60
C GLU A 281 -40.18 -2.29 17.09
N ASP A 282 -40.16 -2.53 15.77
CA ASP A 282 -40.63 -3.79 15.18
C ASP A 282 -39.66 -4.97 15.43
N VAL A 283 -38.35 -4.73 15.46
CA VAL A 283 -37.33 -5.80 15.52
C VAL A 283 -37.01 -6.23 16.95
N HIS A 284 -36.95 -5.31 17.91
CA HIS A 284 -36.54 -5.56 19.30
C HIS A 284 -35.20 -6.33 19.41
N PHE A 285 -34.08 -5.63 19.19
CA PHE A 285 -32.74 -6.20 19.33
C PHE A 285 -32.49 -6.72 20.77
N LYS A 286 -31.80 -7.86 20.87
CA LYS A 286 -31.33 -8.42 22.14
C LYS A 286 -30.10 -7.70 22.65
N ASP A 287 -29.26 -7.29 21.71
CA ASP A 287 -28.04 -6.52 21.96
C ASP A 287 -28.38 -5.02 22.01
N GLU A 288 -28.20 -4.41 23.18
CA GLU A 288 -28.50 -3.00 23.41
C GLU A 288 -27.57 -2.08 22.60
N ASP A 289 -26.37 -2.54 22.22
CA ASP A 289 -25.42 -1.75 21.43
C ASP A 289 -25.95 -1.43 20.04
N ASN A 290 -26.64 -2.39 19.41
CA ASN A 290 -27.27 -2.21 18.11
C ASN A 290 -28.37 -1.15 18.19
N THR A 291 -29.16 -1.19 19.28
CA THR A 291 -30.21 -0.21 19.57
C THR A 291 -29.60 1.18 19.76
N ALA A 292 -28.59 1.30 20.61
CA ALA A 292 -27.91 2.55 20.90
C ALA A 292 -27.24 3.16 19.67
N THR A 293 -26.61 2.33 18.83
CA THR A 293 -25.95 2.80 17.60
C THR A 293 -26.97 3.28 16.56
N ILE A 294 -28.12 2.60 16.43
CA ILE A 294 -29.21 3.07 15.55
C ILE A 294 -29.72 4.42 16.03
N ILE A 295 -29.92 4.59 17.34
CA ILE A 295 -30.32 5.88 17.94
C ILE A 295 -29.24 6.94 17.71
N ALA A 296 -27.97 6.63 17.92
CA ALA A 296 -26.85 7.53 17.68
C ALA A 296 -26.78 7.98 16.20
N SER A 297 -27.20 7.12 15.27
CA SER A 297 -27.26 7.42 13.82
C SER A 297 -28.44 8.29 13.37
N LEU A 298 -29.35 8.66 14.27
CA LEU A 298 -30.45 9.57 13.95
C LEU A 298 -29.91 10.96 13.61
N SER A 299 -30.65 11.71 12.79
CA SER A 299 -30.29 13.09 12.46
C SER A 299 -30.84 14.09 13.49
N ASN A 300 -31.93 13.76 14.18
CA ASN A 300 -32.61 14.64 15.12
C ASN A 300 -32.22 14.37 16.58
N ASP A 301 -31.50 15.32 17.19
CA ASP A 301 -31.06 15.24 18.58
C ASP A 301 -32.21 15.12 19.61
N ASN A 302 -33.37 15.74 19.37
CA ASN A 302 -34.50 15.60 20.29
C ASN A 302 -35.04 14.16 20.33
N LEU A 303 -35.02 13.46 19.20
CA LEU A 303 -35.40 12.05 19.14
C LEU A 303 -34.37 11.17 19.86
N LYS A 304 -33.07 11.46 19.70
CA LYS A 304 -32.00 10.78 20.44
C LYS A 304 -32.19 10.92 21.95
N LEU A 305 -32.38 12.15 22.42
CA LEU A 305 -32.56 12.46 23.84
C LEU A 305 -33.80 11.78 24.43
N LYS A 306 -34.92 11.76 23.69
CA LYS A 306 -36.14 11.07 24.12
C LYS A 306 -35.92 9.56 24.29
N LYS A 307 -35.15 8.95 23.38
CA LYS A 307 -34.83 7.51 23.42
C LYS A 307 -33.75 7.14 24.43
N LEU A 308 -33.02 8.11 24.97
CA LEU A 308 -31.99 7.89 25.98
C LEU A 308 -32.55 7.27 27.26
N GLU A 309 -33.80 7.59 27.64
CA GLU A 309 -34.49 7.01 28.80
C GLU A 309 -34.77 5.50 28.65
N GLU A 310 -34.71 4.96 27.42
CA GLU A 310 -34.96 3.55 27.12
C GLU A 310 -33.68 2.69 27.21
N ILE A 311 -32.49 3.33 27.33
CA ILE A 311 -31.18 2.66 27.35
C ILE A 311 -30.70 2.50 28.80
N LYS A 312 -30.21 1.31 29.14
CA LYS A 312 -29.78 0.97 30.50
C LYS A 312 -28.28 1.06 30.68
N ASP A 313 -27.53 0.57 29.71
CA ASP A 313 -26.06 0.54 29.75
C ASP A 313 -25.47 1.96 29.63
N GLU A 314 -24.53 2.27 30.51
CA GLU A 314 -23.97 3.63 30.64
C GLU A 314 -23.05 3.98 29.46
N GLN A 315 -22.32 3.00 28.93
CA GLN A 315 -21.45 3.16 27.77
C GLN A 315 -22.29 3.40 26.51
N ASN A 316 -23.42 2.72 26.35
CA ASN A 316 -24.39 2.97 25.29
C ASN A 316 -25.10 4.32 25.41
N ILE A 317 -25.43 4.77 26.63
CA ILE A 317 -25.90 6.15 26.86
C ILE A 317 -24.83 7.16 26.44
N THR A 318 -23.58 6.90 26.79
CA THR A 318 -22.41 7.73 26.43
C THR A 318 -22.26 7.82 24.91
N LEU A 319 -22.32 6.69 24.20
CA LEU A 319 -22.31 6.62 22.73
C LEU A 319 -23.36 7.54 22.10
N ILE A 320 -24.61 7.50 22.58
CA ILE A 320 -25.68 8.34 22.07
C ILE A 320 -25.37 9.82 22.34
N LYS A 321 -24.92 10.17 23.55
CA LYS A 321 -24.55 11.55 23.91
C LYS A 321 -23.39 12.09 23.07
N MET A 322 -22.40 11.25 22.75
CA MET A 322 -21.31 11.60 21.83
C MET A 322 -21.83 11.96 20.44
N SER A 323 -22.91 11.32 19.98
CA SER A 323 -23.47 11.56 18.64
C SER A 323 -24.32 12.83 18.49
N LEU A 324 -24.60 13.54 19.60
CA LEU A 324 -25.40 14.76 19.56
C LEU A 324 -24.66 15.87 18.80
N SER A 325 -25.41 16.76 18.16
CA SER A 325 -24.87 17.89 17.40
C SER A 325 -24.70 19.14 18.27
N ASN A 326 -25.38 19.22 19.42
CA ASN A 326 -25.25 20.33 20.35
C ASN A 326 -23.95 20.23 21.18
N ARG A 327 -22.94 21.04 20.81
CA ARG A 327 -21.66 21.10 21.53
C ARG A 327 -21.80 21.49 23.00
N GLU A 328 -22.67 22.43 23.37
CA GLU A 328 -22.80 22.83 24.79
C GLU A 328 -23.35 21.67 25.63
N TYR A 329 -24.30 20.90 25.09
CA TYR A 329 -24.77 19.69 25.76
C TYR A 329 -23.64 18.67 25.93
N GLN A 330 -22.80 18.48 24.92
CA GLN A 330 -21.62 17.61 25.01
C GLN A 330 -20.66 18.14 26.08
N ARG A 331 -20.40 19.44 26.11
CA ARG A 331 -19.58 20.12 27.10
C ARG A 331 -20.07 19.88 28.52
N GLU A 332 -21.37 20.04 28.79
CA GLU A 332 -21.96 19.75 30.11
C GLU A 332 -21.81 18.27 30.54
N ASN A 333 -21.69 17.33 29.60
CA ASN A 333 -21.62 15.89 29.89
C ASN A 333 -20.18 15.32 29.91
N PHE A 334 -19.25 15.96 29.21
CA PHE A 334 -17.91 15.41 28.93
C PHE A 334 -16.76 16.32 29.35
N LEU A 335 -16.96 17.62 29.53
CA LEU A 335 -15.91 18.48 30.06
C LEU A 335 -15.73 18.19 31.56
N ILE A 336 -14.50 17.91 31.97
CA ILE A 336 -14.19 17.68 33.38
C ILE A 336 -14.34 19.00 34.18
N GLN A 337 -14.68 18.88 35.46
CA GLN A 337 -15.02 20.06 36.29
C GLN A 337 -13.86 21.05 36.45
N GLN A 338 -12.63 20.56 36.49
CA GLN A 338 -11.42 21.37 36.67
C GLN A 338 -10.33 20.87 35.71
N PRO A 339 -10.32 21.34 34.46
CA PRO A 339 -9.21 21.13 33.54
C PRO A 339 -7.91 21.67 34.13
N THR A 340 -6.82 20.90 34.02
CA THR A 340 -5.49 21.32 34.50
C THR A 340 -4.97 22.52 33.71
N TYR A 341 -5.29 22.56 32.41
CA TYR A 341 -4.84 23.59 31.46
C TYR A 341 -6.03 24.27 30.80
N SER A 342 -5.94 25.59 30.64
CA SER A 342 -6.85 26.41 29.82
C SER A 342 -6.23 26.84 28.49
N GLU A 343 -4.92 26.63 28.32
CA GLU A 343 -4.13 26.98 27.13
C GLU A 343 -2.99 25.97 26.95
N ILE A 344 -2.56 25.79 25.70
CA ILE A 344 -1.36 25.03 25.33
C ILE A 344 -0.12 25.88 25.59
N GLY A 345 -0.20 27.21 25.57
CA GLY A 345 0.93 28.11 25.80
C GLY A 345 1.86 28.20 24.58
N LEU A 346 1.28 28.36 23.38
CA LEU A 346 1.98 28.53 22.11
C LEU A 346 1.64 29.87 21.45
N ASP A 347 2.40 30.22 20.41
CA ASP A 347 2.08 31.36 19.55
C ASP A 347 0.73 31.17 18.84
N GLU A 348 -0.08 32.24 18.75
CA GLU A 348 -1.42 32.21 18.14
C GLU A 348 -1.42 31.81 16.65
N GLU A 349 -0.30 31.99 15.95
CA GLU A 349 -0.15 31.56 14.55
C GLU A 349 0.16 30.05 14.40
N ILE A 350 0.48 29.33 15.49
CA ILE A 350 0.75 27.90 15.45
C ILE A 350 -0.57 27.12 15.34
N THR A 351 -0.65 26.27 14.32
CA THR A 351 -1.75 25.32 14.15
C THR A 351 -1.34 23.92 14.54
N ILE A 352 -2.28 23.16 15.09
CA ILE A 352 -2.06 21.82 15.64
C ILE A 352 -3.07 20.84 15.04
N GLY A 353 -2.63 19.61 14.77
CA GLY A 353 -3.48 18.44 14.54
C GLY A 353 -3.13 17.32 15.52
N MET A 354 -4.11 16.51 15.91
CA MET A 354 -3.92 15.35 16.80
C MET A 354 -4.62 14.13 16.22
N GLU A 355 -3.99 12.96 16.35
CA GLU A 355 -4.57 11.66 16.02
C GLU A 355 -4.59 10.80 17.30
N ILE A 356 -5.77 10.64 17.89
CA ILE A 356 -5.97 9.90 19.15
C ILE A 356 -6.41 8.49 18.82
N GLU A 357 -5.48 7.55 18.93
CA GLU A 357 -5.74 6.12 18.75
C GLU A 357 -6.18 5.48 20.07
N SER A 358 -7.19 4.61 20.03
CA SER A 358 -7.63 3.82 21.17
C SER A 358 -8.30 2.52 20.74
N GLU A 359 -8.33 1.55 21.64
CA GLU A 359 -8.93 0.24 21.43
C GLU A 359 -10.05 -0.02 22.42
N GLY A 360 -11.10 -0.70 21.97
CA GLY A 360 -12.23 -1.04 22.83
C GLY A 360 -13.41 -1.59 22.03
N TYR A 361 -14.17 -2.47 22.66
CA TYR A 361 -15.27 -3.19 22.02
C TYR A 361 -16.31 -2.28 21.34
N LEU A 362 -16.51 -1.06 21.85
CA LEU A 362 -17.45 -0.07 21.29
C LEU A 362 -16.89 0.72 20.09
N SER A 363 -15.61 0.58 19.74
CA SER A 363 -14.97 1.25 18.60
C SER A 363 -15.71 1.02 17.29
N LYS A 364 -16.16 -0.23 17.04
CA LYS A 364 -16.94 -0.62 15.85
C LYS A 364 -18.31 0.08 15.75
N TYR A 365 -18.84 0.60 16.85
CA TYR A 365 -20.11 1.32 16.88
C TYR A 365 -19.89 2.84 16.76
N ILE A 366 -18.90 3.40 17.44
CA ILE A 366 -18.60 4.85 17.34
C ILE A 366 -18.15 5.25 15.94
N GLU A 367 -17.50 4.36 15.18
CA GLU A 367 -17.13 4.61 13.78
C GLU A 367 -18.36 4.89 12.87
N LYS A 368 -19.58 4.56 13.31
CA LYS A 368 -20.82 4.89 12.58
C LYS A 368 -21.27 6.33 12.80
N ILE A 369 -20.80 7.00 13.86
CA ILE A 369 -21.07 8.43 14.12
C ILE A 369 -20.30 9.32 13.14
N LYS A 370 -19.13 8.85 12.68
CA LYS A 370 -18.21 9.51 11.70
C LYS A 370 -17.57 10.81 12.18
N LYS A 371 -18.29 11.69 12.86
CA LYS A 371 -17.78 12.98 13.32
C LYS A 371 -18.49 13.46 14.58
N ILE A 372 -17.73 13.95 15.56
CA ILE A 372 -18.21 14.46 16.87
C ILE A 372 -17.68 15.88 17.14
N LEU A 373 -18.23 16.54 18.18
CA LEU A 373 -17.91 17.93 18.55
C LEU A 373 -17.98 18.89 17.35
N LYS A 374 -19.09 18.82 16.60
CA LYS A 374 -19.29 19.63 15.40
C LYS A 374 -19.46 21.11 15.78
N ARG A 375 -18.80 22.00 15.03
CA ARG A 375 -18.99 23.45 15.09
C ARG A 375 -19.50 23.96 13.74
N ASP A 376 -20.53 24.80 13.77
CA ASP A 376 -21.15 25.35 12.56
C ASP A 376 -20.29 26.49 12.01
N GLU A 377 -19.31 26.13 11.17
CA GLU A 377 -18.59 27.06 10.31
C GLU A 377 -19.01 26.85 8.85
N SER A 378 -19.02 27.94 8.08
CA SER A 378 -19.61 28.04 6.73
C SER A 378 -19.44 26.79 5.84
N LYS A 379 -20.55 26.13 5.54
CA LYS A 379 -20.77 25.07 4.52
C LYS A 379 -20.13 23.70 4.74
N GLU A 380 -19.17 23.53 5.65
CA GLU A 380 -18.67 22.21 6.08
C GLU A 380 -18.51 22.19 7.61
N ALA A 381 -19.10 21.19 8.28
CA ALA A 381 -19.01 21.09 9.74
C ALA A 381 -17.57 20.74 10.17
N ARG A 382 -16.89 21.71 10.79
CA ARG A 382 -15.64 21.50 11.54
C ARG A 382 -15.94 20.56 12.72
N GLY A 383 -15.06 19.61 13.01
CA GLY A 383 -15.25 18.65 14.10
C GLY A 383 -14.22 17.53 14.04
N TRP A 384 -14.23 16.64 15.04
CA TRP A 384 -13.29 15.52 15.14
C TRP A 384 -13.80 14.33 14.34
N ASP A 385 -13.01 13.89 13.37
CA ASP A 385 -13.31 12.75 12.50
C ASP A 385 -12.98 11.43 13.19
N ILE A 386 -13.83 10.42 13.02
CA ILE A 386 -13.68 9.08 13.59
C ILE A 386 -13.42 8.10 12.45
N LYS A 387 -12.28 7.41 12.49
CA LYS A 387 -11.84 6.49 11.44
C LYS A 387 -11.49 5.12 12.02
N PRO A 388 -11.78 4.03 11.30
CA PRO A 388 -11.20 2.73 11.63
C PRO A 388 -9.69 2.76 11.35
N ASP A 389 -8.90 2.11 12.21
CA ASP A 389 -7.47 1.89 11.98
C ASP A 389 -7.18 0.39 11.95
N ALA A 390 -6.54 -0.08 10.88
CA ALA A 390 -6.27 -1.51 10.66
C ALA A 390 -5.06 -2.04 11.46
N SER A 391 -4.26 -1.15 12.05
CA SER A 391 -3.16 -1.49 12.96
C SER A 391 -3.61 -1.70 14.40
N LEU A 392 -4.84 -1.30 14.72
CA LEU A 392 -5.47 -1.48 16.03
C LEU A 392 -6.39 -2.71 16.06
N ASP A 393 -6.50 -3.34 17.23
CA ASP A 393 -7.44 -4.43 17.51
C ASP A 393 -8.73 -3.86 18.10
N GLU A 394 -9.85 -4.06 17.39
CA GLU A 394 -11.14 -3.42 17.72
C GLU A 394 -10.97 -1.92 18.06
N GLY A 395 -10.15 -1.22 17.27
CA GLY A 395 -9.74 0.15 17.57
C GLY A 395 -10.27 1.22 16.62
N VAL A 396 -9.99 2.45 17.00
CA VAL A 396 -10.43 3.66 16.31
C VAL A 396 -9.36 4.74 16.43
N GLU A 397 -9.23 5.54 15.37
CA GLU A 397 -8.45 6.77 15.34
C GLU A 397 -9.41 7.95 15.30
N ILE A 398 -9.32 8.85 16.29
CA ILE A 398 -10.04 10.12 16.28
C ILE A 398 -9.07 11.23 15.89
N THR A 399 -9.30 11.87 14.74
CA THR A 399 -8.45 12.94 14.22
C THR A 399 -9.08 14.32 14.40
N SER A 400 -8.30 15.26 14.93
CA SER A 400 -8.78 16.61 15.21
C SER A 400 -9.04 17.44 13.95
N PRO A 401 -9.90 18.47 14.02
CA PRO A 401 -9.81 19.59 13.10
C PRO A 401 -8.48 20.35 13.32
N ILE A 402 -8.22 21.39 12.52
CA ILE A 402 -7.06 22.28 12.76
C ILE A 402 -7.27 23.05 14.06
N LEU A 403 -6.58 22.65 15.12
CA LEU A 403 -6.66 23.27 16.44
C LEU A 403 -5.74 24.49 16.51
N THR A 404 -6.11 25.45 17.35
CA THR A 404 -5.23 26.55 17.80
C THR A 404 -5.29 26.66 19.32
N ASP A 405 -4.42 27.49 19.89
CA ASP A 405 -4.36 27.73 21.33
C ASP A 405 -5.52 28.62 21.81
N ASN A 406 -6.74 28.06 21.80
CA ASN A 406 -7.95 28.73 22.25
C ASN A 406 -8.78 27.82 23.15
N GLN A 407 -9.51 28.41 24.09
CA GLN A 407 -10.25 27.68 25.11
C GLN A 407 -11.16 26.58 24.55
N GLU A 408 -11.85 26.80 23.43
CA GLU A 408 -12.76 25.79 22.88
C GLU A 408 -12.02 24.55 22.38
N ASP A 409 -10.88 24.74 21.70
CA ASP A 409 -10.06 23.63 21.22
C ASP A 409 -9.39 22.87 22.37
N ILE A 410 -8.97 23.56 23.45
CA ILE A 410 -8.51 22.90 24.67
C ILE A 410 -9.64 22.08 25.29
N GLU A 411 -10.83 22.66 25.49
CA GLU A 411 -11.99 21.94 26.03
C GLU A 411 -12.34 20.70 25.18
N ASP A 412 -12.22 20.78 23.85
CA ASP A 412 -12.46 19.65 22.96
C ASP A 412 -11.48 18.50 23.21
N ILE A 413 -10.20 18.76 23.45
CA ILE A 413 -9.21 17.72 23.78
C ILE A 413 -9.64 16.96 25.05
N TYR A 414 -10.05 17.67 26.10
CA TYR A 414 -10.57 17.06 27.33
C TYR A 414 -11.83 16.24 27.08
N MET A 415 -12.77 16.79 26.31
CA MET A 415 -14.02 16.11 26.00
C MET A 415 -13.79 14.82 25.21
N ILE A 416 -12.94 14.82 24.17
CA ILE A 416 -12.65 13.62 23.37
C ILE A 416 -12.04 12.52 24.24
N CYS A 417 -11.03 12.87 25.05
CA CYS A 417 -10.40 11.91 25.96
C CYS A 417 -11.42 11.35 26.96
N THR A 418 -12.27 12.20 27.53
CA THR A 418 -13.32 11.78 28.48
C THR A 418 -14.38 10.90 27.81
N MET A 419 -14.76 11.22 26.57
CA MET A 419 -15.70 10.42 25.78
C MET A 419 -15.16 9.00 25.57
N LEU A 420 -13.90 8.88 25.13
CA LEU A 420 -13.23 7.59 24.91
C LEU A 420 -13.11 6.79 26.23
N GLN A 421 -12.73 7.44 27.33
CA GLN A 421 -12.68 6.78 28.64
C GLN A 421 -14.05 6.28 29.11
N LYS A 422 -15.12 7.06 28.90
CA LYS A 422 -16.49 6.69 29.32
C LYS A 422 -17.11 5.56 28.50
N ILE A 423 -16.60 5.29 27.30
CA ILE A 423 -16.96 4.09 26.53
C ILE A 423 -16.00 2.92 26.80
N GLU A 424 -15.14 3.05 27.81
CA GLU A 424 -14.13 2.05 28.22
C GLU A 424 -13.13 1.70 27.13
N ASN A 425 -12.83 2.64 26.23
CA ASN A 425 -11.67 2.50 25.38
C ASN A 425 -10.39 2.69 26.21
N GLU A 426 -9.32 2.02 25.81
CA GLU A 426 -8.01 2.07 26.44
C GLU A 426 -6.91 2.32 25.38
N THR A 427 -5.71 2.62 25.84
CA THR A 427 -4.51 2.75 24.98
C THR A 427 -3.47 1.73 25.39
N ASN A 428 -2.81 1.13 24.42
CA ASN A 428 -1.74 0.13 24.64
C ASN A 428 -0.55 0.36 23.70
N GLU A 429 0.36 -0.60 23.60
CA GLU A 429 1.59 -0.51 22.81
C GLU A 429 1.39 -0.35 21.29
N ARG A 430 0.17 -0.61 20.78
CA ARG A 430 -0.21 -0.36 19.38
C ARG A 430 -0.61 1.08 19.13
N CYS A 431 -1.11 1.78 20.16
CA CYS A 431 -1.61 3.14 20.02
C CYS A 431 -0.46 4.15 19.95
N GLY A 432 -0.36 4.86 18.83
CA GLY A 432 0.49 6.03 18.64
C GLY A 432 -0.18 7.32 19.11
N GLY A 433 0.63 8.26 19.59
CA GLY A 433 0.20 9.63 19.86
C GLY A 433 0.80 10.56 18.82
N HIS A 434 0.15 10.74 17.67
CA HIS A 434 0.64 11.61 16.61
C HIS A 434 0.17 13.05 16.81
N ILE A 435 1.13 13.99 16.81
CA ILE A 435 0.87 15.42 16.88
C ILE A 435 1.44 16.08 15.64
N HIS A 436 0.63 16.92 14.99
CA HIS A 436 0.98 17.64 13.78
C HIS A 436 1.11 19.12 14.10
N ILE A 437 2.18 19.76 13.66
CA ILE A 437 2.36 21.23 13.76
C ILE A 437 2.38 21.82 12.37
N GLY A 438 1.67 22.93 12.15
CA GLY A 438 1.64 23.65 10.87
C GLY A 438 3.04 24.02 10.38
N SER A 439 3.47 23.44 9.25
CA SER A 439 4.82 23.65 8.70
C SER A 439 5.04 25.08 8.23
N ASN A 440 3.96 25.78 7.89
CA ASN A 440 3.95 27.19 7.49
C ASN A 440 4.41 28.15 8.61
N TYR A 441 4.52 27.70 9.86
CA TYR A 441 5.12 28.51 10.93
C TYR A 441 6.64 28.70 10.70
N LEU A 442 7.34 27.70 10.16
CA LEU A 442 8.74 27.82 9.78
C LEU A 442 8.86 28.51 8.42
N LYS A 443 9.43 29.72 8.38
CA LYS A 443 9.40 30.59 7.19
C LYS A 443 10.63 30.45 6.28
N SER A 444 11.65 29.69 6.67
CA SER A 444 12.93 29.65 5.94
C SER A 444 13.69 28.34 6.13
N LYS A 445 14.64 28.06 5.21
CA LYS A 445 15.55 26.91 5.29
C LYS A 445 16.30 26.89 6.61
N GLU A 446 16.77 28.05 7.08
CA GLU A 446 17.48 28.16 8.36
C GLU A 446 16.61 27.73 9.55
N ALA A 447 15.32 28.02 9.51
CA ALA A 447 14.38 27.60 10.56
C ALA A 447 14.21 26.08 10.60
N PHE A 448 14.17 25.41 9.44
CA PHE A 448 14.16 23.94 9.39
C PHE A 448 15.50 23.33 9.80
N ILE A 449 16.63 23.94 9.42
CA ILE A 449 17.95 23.52 9.91
C ILE A 449 17.98 23.59 11.44
N ASN A 450 17.50 24.69 12.03
CA ASN A 450 17.41 24.84 13.48
C ASN A 450 16.51 23.78 14.12
N LEU A 451 15.39 23.42 13.49
CA LEU A 451 14.54 22.32 13.94
C LEU A 451 15.29 20.99 14.00
N PHE A 452 16.00 20.63 12.93
CA PHE A 452 16.75 19.37 12.89
C PHE A 452 17.97 19.37 13.83
N GLU A 453 18.63 20.51 14.03
CA GLU A 453 19.71 20.62 15.03
C GLU A 453 19.16 20.50 16.46
N ILE A 454 18.06 21.18 16.80
CA ILE A 454 17.47 21.07 18.14
C ILE A 454 16.94 19.65 18.36
N TRP A 455 16.10 19.15 17.46
CA TRP A 455 15.51 17.82 17.54
C TRP A 455 16.57 16.74 17.56
N GLY A 456 17.47 16.72 16.56
CA GLY A 456 18.43 15.64 16.38
C GLY A 456 19.43 15.51 17.54
N ASN A 457 19.84 16.63 18.14
CA ASN A 457 20.76 16.61 19.28
C ASN A 457 20.10 16.37 20.64
N ALA A 458 18.76 16.40 20.67
CA ALA A 458 17.98 16.11 21.86
C ALA A 458 17.04 14.91 21.68
N GLU A 459 17.09 14.19 20.56
CA GLU A 459 16.07 13.22 20.15
C GLU A 459 15.88 12.11 21.20
N GLU A 460 16.98 11.62 21.78
CA GLU A 460 16.94 10.65 22.87
C GLU A 460 16.24 11.17 24.13
N ILE A 461 16.49 12.44 24.49
CA ILE A 461 15.84 13.10 25.63
C ILE A 461 14.36 13.28 25.34
N ILE A 462 14.01 13.70 24.12
CA ILE A 462 12.63 13.91 23.70
C ILE A 462 11.87 12.57 23.79
N CYS A 463 12.44 11.46 23.34
CA CYS A 463 11.86 10.12 23.56
C CYS A 463 11.57 9.81 25.04
N LYS A 464 12.39 10.32 25.97
CA LYS A 464 12.24 10.08 27.43
C LYS A 464 11.23 11.01 28.11
N ILE A 465 10.88 12.16 27.51
CA ILE A 465 9.97 13.16 28.09
C ILE A 465 8.61 13.31 27.38
N SER A 466 8.44 12.63 26.24
CA SER A 466 7.21 12.69 25.42
C SER A 466 6.08 11.79 25.90
N ASN A 467 6.22 11.10 27.03
CA ASN A 467 5.20 10.21 27.59
C ASN A 467 4.83 10.63 28.99
N GLU A 468 3.64 10.21 29.43
CA GLU A 468 3.19 10.42 30.80
C GLU A 468 4.20 9.85 31.81
N LYS A 469 4.24 10.46 33.00
CA LYS A 469 5.10 9.99 34.09
C LYS A 469 4.84 8.51 34.36
N ASN A 470 5.92 7.76 34.52
CA ASN A 470 5.93 6.31 34.70
C ASN A 470 5.42 5.52 33.47
N ASN A 471 5.59 6.04 32.26
CA ASN A 471 5.30 5.32 31.03
C ASN A 471 6.51 5.39 30.08
N ILE A 472 7.09 4.24 29.75
CA ILE A 472 8.22 4.15 28.80
C ILE A 472 7.71 4.21 27.35
N PRO A 473 8.54 4.58 26.37
CA PRO A 473 8.14 4.57 24.97
C PRO A 473 7.60 3.20 24.50
N ARG A 474 6.64 3.19 23.58
CA ARG A 474 6.10 1.93 23.03
C ARG A 474 7.15 1.13 22.26
N PHE A 475 7.09 -0.20 22.34
CA PHE A 475 8.01 -1.09 21.61
C PHE A 475 8.00 -0.90 20.10
N THR A 476 6.84 -0.56 19.56
CA THR A 476 6.62 -0.33 18.13
C THR A 476 7.25 0.98 17.62
N LEU A 477 7.86 1.80 18.50
CA LEU A 477 8.59 3.02 18.13
C LEU A 477 9.70 2.72 17.13
N GLN A 478 10.45 1.62 17.29
CA GLN A 478 11.49 1.24 16.34
C GLN A 478 10.95 0.74 15.00
N GLU A 479 9.65 0.48 14.86
CA GLU A 479 9.05 0.09 13.58
C GLU A 479 8.43 1.31 12.89
N TYR A 480 7.63 2.08 13.63
CA TYR A 480 6.76 3.10 13.07
C TYR A 480 7.22 4.54 13.33
N ALA A 481 8.18 4.78 14.23
CA ALA A 481 8.64 6.13 14.62
C ALA A 481 10.16 6.18 14.88
N LYS A 482 10.95 5.55 14.00
CA LYS A 482 12.42 5.44 14.14
C LYS A 482 13.09 6.81 14.31
N PRO A 483 14.06 6.95 15.22
CA PRO A 483 14.86 8.17 15.34
C PRO A 483 15.38 8.65 13.98
N ILE A 484 15.19 9.93 13.67
CA ILE A 484 15.55 10.53 12.38
C ILE A 484 17.00 11.00 12.36
N SER A 485 17.57 11.31 13.52
CA SER A 485 18.92 11.88 13.63
C SER A 485 20.00 11.06 12.91
N PRO A 486 20.00 9.71 12.90
CA PRO A 486 21.00 8.96 12.15
C PRO A 486 20.88 9.13 10.63
N LYS A 487 19.65 9.24 10.11
CA LYS A 487 19.42 9.45 8.66
C LYS A 487 19.92 10.84 8.24
N ILE A 488 19.61 11.86 9.04
CA ILE A 488 20.04 13.24 8.77
C ILE A 488 21.56 13.37 8.90
N ASN A 489 22.15 12.85 9.98
CA ASN A 489 23.60 12.87 10.17
C ASN A 489 24.32 12.20 8.99
N LYS A 490 23.88 11.01 8.57
CA LYS A 490 24.42 10.32 7.41
C LYS A 490 24.29 11.14 6.12
N ALA A 491 23.14 11.75 5.88
CA ALA A 491 22.91 12.57 4.69
C ALA A 491 23.80 13.83 4.66
N ILE A 492 24.10 14.43 5.81
CA ILE A 492 25.08 15.52 5.94
C ILE A 492 26.49 15.00 5.63
N GLU A 493 26.90 13.86 6.19
CA GLU A 493 28.22 13.27 5.96
C GLU A 493 28.47 12.87 4.50
N GLU A 494 27.44 12.35 3.83
CA GLU A 494 27.48 11.95 2.42
C GLU A 494 27.34 13.15 1.46
N GLY A 495 26.93 14.33 1.96
CA GLY A 495 26.66 15.51 1.15
C GLY A 495 25.40 15.38 0.28
N THR A 496 24.46 14.53 0.70
CA THR A 496 23.16 14.32 0.05
C THR A 496 22.22 15.50 0.25
N ILE A 497 22.41 16.27 1.33
CA ILE A 497 21.72 17.54 1.57
C ILE A 497 22.66 18.68 1.16
N ASN A 498 22.24 19.55 0.24
CA ASN A 498 23.07 20.64 -0.24
C ASN A 498 23.07 21.82 0.75
N LEU A 499 24.23 22.13 1.31
CA LEU A 499 24.39 23.23 2.28
C LEU A 499 25.26 24.37 1.75
N GLU A 500 25.83 24.23 0.55
CA GLU A 500 26.81 25.17 0.00
C GLU A 500 26.18 26.26 -0.89
N ASN A 501 24.98 26.02 -1.42
CA ASN A 501 24.27 26.98 -2.28
C ASN A 501 23.16 27.73 -1.52
N GLU A 502 22.79 28.92 -2.00
CA GLU A 502 21.49 29.57 -1.71
C GLU A 502 20.37 28.73 -2.33
N GLU A 503 20.16 27.55 -1.76
CA GLU A 503 19.07 26.67 -2.13
C GLU A 503 17.76 27.19 -1.55
N ASP A 504 16.68 27.11 -2.33
CA ASP A 504 15.36 27.52 -1.84
C ASP A 504 14.79 26.51 -0.83
N LEU A 505 13.84 26.97 -0.02
CA LEU A 505 13.23 26.16 1.04
C LEU A 505 12.60 24.87 0.48
N ASN A 506 12.01 24.89 -0.71
CA ASN A 506 11.32 23.74 -1.27
C ASN A 506 12.29 22.62 -1.64
N SER A 507 13.42 22.96 -2.27
CA SER A 507 14.45 21.99 -2.63
C SER A 507 15.03 21.33 -1.38
N PHE A 508 15.31 22.11 -0.33
CA PHE A 508 15.76 21.57 0.96
C PHE A 508 14.75 20.59 1.58
N ILE A 509 13.46 20.91 1.56
CA ILE A 509 12.42 20.01 2.08
C ILE A 509 12.35 18.72 1.26
N GLU A 510 12.48 18.80 -0.07
CA GLU A 510 12.50 17.63 -0.94
C GLU A 510 13.71 16.71 -0.63
N GLU A 511 14.90 17.27 -0.44
CA GLU A 511 16.09 16.51 -0.01
C GLU A 511 15.86 15.78 1.31
N ILE A 512 15.28 16.47 2.30
CA ILE A 512 14.95 15.88 3.62
C ILE A 512 13.92 14.75 3.49
N GLN A 513 12.87 14.93 2.68
CA GLN A 513 11.86 13.90 2.42
C GLN A 513 12.49 12.66 1.76
N ASN A 514 13.39 12.87 0.79
CA ASN A 514 14.13 11.80 0.14
C ASN A 514 15.02 11.02 1.12
N VAL A 515 15.68 11.70 2.06
CA VAL A 515 16.48 11.08 3.12
C VAL A 515 15.64 10.19 4.05
N GLN A 516 14.38 10.55 4.31
CA GLN A 516 13.50 9.78 5.17
C GLN A 516 13.03 8.46 4.55
N VAL A 517 12.93 8.39 3.21
CA VAL A 517 12.44 7.26 2.38
C VAL A 517 10.94 6.96 2.55
N ASN A 518 10.41 7.04 3.77
CA ASN A 518 9.00 6.85 4.10
C ASN A 518 8.63 7.66 5.37
N ARG A 519 7.34 7.64 5.73
CA ARG A 519 6.78 8.34 6.90
C ARG A 519 7.19 7.78 8.27
N TYR A 520 7.86 6.63 8.34
CA TYR A 520 8.17 5.93 9.60
C TYR A 520 9.43 6.48 10.26
N SER A 521 9.43 7.78 10.52
CA SER A 521 10.46 8.48 11.30
C SER A 521 9.79 9.19 12.49
N SER A 522 10.53 9.35 13.57
CA SER A 522 10.14 10.06 14.81
C SER A 522 9.61 11.48 14.52
N LEU A 523 10.21 12.14 13.54
CA LEU A 523 9.82 13.41 12.97
C LEU A 523 9.62 13.25 11.45
N ASN A 524 8.37 13.30 10.99
CA ASN A 524 7.99 13.06 9.60
C ASN A 524 7.75 14.36 8.84
N MET A 525 8.37 14.50 7.67
CA MET A 525 8.24 15.66 6.77
C MET A 525 7.43 15.38 5.50
N PHE A 526 6.96 14.14 5.28
CA PHE A 526 6.18 13.79 4.08
C PHE A 526 4.85 14.55 3.96
N ASN A 527 4.37 15.15 5.05
CA ASN A 527 3.14 15.93 5.08
C ASN A 527 3.32 17.37 4.57
N ILE A 528 4.55 17.81 4.27
CA ILE A 528 4.84 19.12 3.69
C ILE A 528 4.69 19.04 2.17
N ASN A 529 4.04 20.05 1.55
CA ASN A 529 3.80 20.16 0.11
C ASN A 529 2.92 19.04 -0.50
N ASN A 530 2.19 18.28 0.33
CA ASN A 530 1.29 17.20 -0.11
C ASN A 530 -0.21 17.48 0.11
N GLY A 531 -0.57 18.70 0.52
CA GLY A 531 -1.94 19.12 0.82
C GLY A 531 -2.24 19.30 2.32
N MET A 532 -1.56 18.57 3.21
CA MET A 532 -1.72 18.75 4.67
C MET A 532 -0.88 19.90 5.22
N ASN A 533 0.38 20.01 4.75
CA ASN A 533 1.36 21.03 5.13
C ASN A 533 1.68 21.07 6.63
N THR A 534 1.91 19.89 7.23
CA THR A 534 2.29 19.75 8.66
C THR A 534 3.64 19.04 8.83
N ILE A 535 4.26 19.25 9.99
CA ILE A 535 5.35 18.45 10.53
C ILE A 535 4.73 17.48 11.52
N GLU A 536 4.93 16.18 11.33
CA GLU A 536 4.30 15.14 12.16
C GLU A 536 5.29 14.54 13.16
N PHE A 537 4.93 14.58 14.44
CA PHE A 537 5.69 14.06 15.57
C PHE A 537 5.08 12.74 16.03
N ARG A 538 5.85 11.65 15.98
CA ARG A 538 5.31 10.28 16.08
C ARG A 538 5.77 9.49 17.32
N ILE A 539 6.65 10.09 18.13
CA ILE A 539 7.35 9.39 19.23
C ILE A 539 6.50 9.15 20.48
N SER A 540 5.50 10.01 20.74
CA SER A 540 4.64 9.91 21.92
C SER A 540 3.74 8.68 21.80
N ASN A 541 3.54 7.97 22.90
CA ASN A 541 2.54 6.91 23.01
C ASN A 541 1.13 7.49 22.90
N GLY A 542 0.18 6.68 22.43
CA GLY A 542 -1.23 6.98 22.57
C GLY A 542 -1.61 7.07 24.05
N THR A 543 -2.50 8.01 24.38
CA THR A 543 -3.01 8.19 25.73
C THR A 543 -4.43 8.77 25.68
N LEU A 544 -5.23 8.45 26.68
CA LEU A 544 -6.51 9.11 26.94
C LEU A 544 -6.40 10.15 28.07
N ASN A 545 -5.18 10.51 28.50
CA ASN A 545 -4.97 11.63 29.40
C ASN A 545 -4.86 12.94 28.59
N PRO A 546 -5.84 13.86 28.68
CA PRO A 546 -5.83 15.11 27.92
C PRO A 546 -4.67 16.04 28.31
N ASP A 547 -4.20 15.98 29.55
CA ASP A 547 -3.07 16.79 30.02
C ASP A 547 -1.80 16.41 29.26
N THR A 548 -1.60 15.10 29.02
CA THR A 548 -0.43 14.61 28.28
C THR A 548 -0.46 15.07 26.82
N TRP A 549 -1.63 15.15 26.18
CA TRP A 549 -1.78 15.70 24.84
C TRP A 549 -1.40 17.19 24.77
N ILE A 550 -1.89 17.99 25.73
CA ILE A 550 -1.60 19.43 25.82
C ILE A 550 -0.11 19.65 26.07
N GLU A 551 0.48 18.90 27.00
CA GLU A 551 1.90 18.98 27.36
C GLU A 551 2.79 18.58 26.17
N ASN A 552 2.45 17.51 25.46
CA ASN A 552 3.22 17.09 24.29
C ASN A 552 3.07 18.08 23.12
N ALA A 553 1.87 18.63 22.89
CA ALA A 553 1.66 19.68 21.90
C ALA A 553 2.48 20.93 22.22
N ARG A 554 2.53 21.33 23.50
CA ARG A 554 3.38 22.42 23.99
C ARG A 554 4.85 22.12 23.73
N LEU A 555 5.35 20.92 24.06
CA LEU A 555 6.73 20.52 23.82
C LEU A 555 7.12 20.61 22.33
N TYR A 556 6.35 19.97 21.45
CA TYR A 556 6.66 19.95 20.02
C TYR A 556 6.48 21.34 19.38
N GLY A 557 5.41 22.04 19.74
CA GLY A 557 5.15 23.40 19.31
C GLY A 557 6.26 24.36 19.71
N ARG A 558 6.78 24.27 20.96
CA ARG A 558 7.89 25.12 21.44
C ARG A 558 9.20 24.82 20.73
N ILE A 559 9.47 23.56 20.36
CA ILE A 559 10.63 23.23 19.53
C ILE A 559 10.54 23.92 18.16
N VAL A 560 9.38 23.84 17.50
CA VAL A 560 9.13 24.51 16.22
C VAL A 560 9.24 26.04 16.38
N GLN A 561 8.60 26.60 17.41
CA GLN A 561 8.62 28.02 17.72
C GLN A 561 10.04 28.54 17.96
N MET A 562 10.84 27.82 18.74
CA MET A 562 12.23 28.17 19.02
C MET A 562 13.10 28.11 17.76
N SER A 563 12.83 27.14 16.88
CA SER A 563 13.57 26.99 15.62
C SER A 563 13.38 28.18 14.69
N GLN A 564 12.15 28.69 14.58
CA GLN A 564 11.84 29.92 13.85
C GLN A 564 12.48 31.14 14.52
N LYS A 565 12.33 31.27 15.84
CA LYS A 565 12.89 32.39 16.61
C LYS A 565 14.41 32.49 16.47
N ILE A 566 15.13 31.38 16.54
CA ILE A 566 16.59 31.36 16.36
C ILE A 566 16.97 31.78 14.94
N ALA A 567 16.22 31.36 13.91
CA ALA A 567 16.49 31.78 12.54
C ALA A 567 16.32 33.29 12.34
N GLU A 568 15.36 33.91 13.02
CA GLU A 568 15.18 35.37 13.01
C GLU A 568 16.31 36.10 13.75
N ILE A 569 16.73 35.58 14.90
CA ILE A 569 17.87 36.10 15.67
C ILE A 569 19.15 36.05 14.84
N GLU A 570 19.43 34.92 14.19
CA GLU A 570 20.65 34.72 13.38
C GLU A 570 20.70 35.64 12.15
N LYS A 571 19.54 36.11 11.65
CA LYS A 571 19.43 37.11 10.58
C LYS A 571 19.63 38.55 11.07
N ASN A 572 19.43 38.81 12.35
CA ASN A 572 19.51 40.15 12.92
C ASN A 572 20.90 40.44 13.52
N PRO A 573 21.66 41.41 12.98
CA PRO A 573 22.97 41.78 13.52
C PRO A 573 22.90 42.41 14.93
N GLU A 574 21.75 42.95 15.33
CA GLU A 574 21.52 43.59 16.63
C GLU A 574 20.64 42.72 17.54
N SER A 575 21.20 41.61 18.03
CA SER A 575 20.52 40.73 18.97
C SER A 575 20.79 41.12 20.45
N THR A 576 19.75 41.06 21.27
CA THR A 576 19.81 41.22 22.73
C THR A 576 20.66 40.14 23.42
N LYS A 577 20.98 40.35 24.69
CA LYS A 577 21.75 39.38 25.49
C LYS A 577 21.01 38.04 25.62
N GLU A 578 19.69 38.07 25.78
CA GLU A 578 18.88 36.87 25.90
C GLU A 578 18.79 36.10 24.57
N GLU A 579 18.65 36.81 23.46
CA GLU A 579 18.67 36.18 22.13
C GLU A 579 20.00 35.49 21.84
N LYS A 580 21.13 36.11 22.21
CA LYS A 580 22.45 35.47 22.10
C LYS A 580 22.54 34.21 22.97
N ARG A 581 22.00 34.26 24.19
CA ARG A 581 21.94 33.09 25.08
C ARG A 581 21.17 31.93 24.44
N LEU A 582 20.05 32.18 23.76
CA LEU A 582 19.29 31.12 23.08
C LEU A 582 20.11 30.45 21.96
N VAL A 583 20.83 31.23 21.16
CA VAL A 583 21.75 30.70 20.15
C VAL A 583 22.87 29.88 20.80
N ASP A 584 23.45 30.38 21.90
CA ASP A 584 24.48 29.65 22.65
C ASP A 584 23.95 28.32 23.22
N LEU A 585 22.72 28.30 23.77
CA LEU A 585 22.08 27.07 24.27
C LEU A 585 21.89 26.03 23.16
N LYS A 586 21.44 26.44 21.96
CA LYS A 586 21.39 25.56 20.78
C LYS A 586 22.76 24.97 20.44
N GLU A 587 23.81 25.80 20.44
CA GLU A 587 25.18 25.33 20.18
C GLU A 587 25.69 24.39 21.29
N TYR A 588 25.29 24.61 22.55
CA TYR A 588 25.62 23.71 23.66
C TYR A 588 24.90 22.35 23.57
N LEU A 589 23.68 22.27 23.02
CA LEU A 589 23.01 20.97 22.76
C LEU A 589 23.84 20.06 21.84
N LYS A 590 24.59 20.66 20.90
CA LYS A 590 25.48 19.96 19.97
C LYS A 590 26.79 19.48 20.59
N SER A 591 27.07 19.83 21.85
CA SER A 591 28.32 19.49 22.53
C SER A 591 28.29 18.08 23.11
N GLU A 592 29.44 17.43 23.21
CA GLU A 592 29.59 16.12 23.86
C GLU A 592 29.62 16.31 25.39
N ILE A 593 28.45 16.45 25.98
CA ILE A 593 28.22 16.61 27.42
C ILE A 593 27.24 15.53 27.91
N PRO A 594 27.21 15.23 29.23
CA PRO A 594 26.26 14.27 29.79
C PRO A 594 24.81 14.58 29.41
N GLU A 595 24.02 13.54 29.12
CA GLU A 595 22.63 13.67 28.66
C GLU A 595 21.76 14.50 29.61
N GLU A 596 21.87 14.30 30.92
CA GLU A 596 21.14 15.09 31.93
C GLU A 596 21.39 16.60 31.77
N LYS A 597 22.63 17.00 31.45
CA LYS A 597 22.94 18.42 31.19
C LYS A 597 22.32 18.90 29.88
N LYS A 598 22.29 18.06 28.84
CA LYS A 598 21.58 18.37 27.59
C LYS A 598 20.08 18.53 27.82
N MET A 599 19.50 17.68 28.67
CA MET A 599 18.10 17.77 29.07
C MET A 599 17.81 19.12 29.75
N GLU A 600 18.63 19.53 30.73
CA GLU A 600 18.46 20.84 31.36
C GLU A 600 18.61 22.00 30.38
N ILE A 601 19.54 21.92 29.41
CA ILE A 601 19.70 22.93 28.37
C ILE A 601 18.47 22.99 27.46
N LEU A 602 17.95 21.83 27.03
CA LEU A 602 16.74 21.76 26.22
C LEU A 602 15.56 22.41 26.95
N LEU A 603 15.33 22.03 28.21
CA LEU A 603 14.25 22.58 29.01
C LEU A 603 14.43 24.07 29.30
N ASP A 604 15.67 24.53 29.54
CA ASP A 604 15.97 25.94 29.74
C ASP A 604 15.74 26.80 28.49
N MET A 605 15.97 26.21 27.32
CA MET A 605 15.72 26.85 26.04
C MET A 605 14.21 26.93 25.73
N LEU A 606 13.44 25.90 26.06
CA LEU A 606 12.03 25.79 25.62
C LEU A 606 11.01 26.37 26.60
N PHE A 607 11.30 26.36 27.91
CA PHE A 607 10.28 26.55 28.94
C PHE A 607 10.67 27.53 30.05
N GLU A 608 9.68 28.16 30.66
CA GLU A 608 9.86 28.89 31.92
C GLU A 608 10.11 27.93 33.08
N LYS A 609 10.70 28.43 34.17
CA LYS A 609 11.23 27.59 35.26
C LYS A 609 10.17 26.65 35.86
N GLU A 610 8.94 27.13 36.00
CA GLU A 610 7.82 26.41 36.59
C GLU A 610 7.34 25.24 35.71
N GLU A 611 7.43 25.37 34.39
CA GLU A 611 6.98 24.36 33.43
C GLU A 611 7.99 23.21 33.28
N ARG A 612 9.28 23.47 33.54
CA ARG A 612 10.37 22.48 33.35
C ARG A 612 10.20 21.24 34.21
N GLU A 613 9.64 21.40 35.41
CA GLU A 613 9.62 20.33 36.41
C GLU A 613 8.83 19.12 35.93
N LEU A 614 7.72 19.34 35.22
CA LEU A 614 6.94 18.28 34.57
C LEU A 614 7.83 17.38 33.69
N TYR A 615 8.59 17.98 32.77
CA TYR A 615 9.42 17.23 31.83
C TYR A 615 10.64 16.59 32.51
N ARG A 616 11.20 17.24 33.54
CA ARG A 616 12.23 16.61 34.39
C ARG A 616 11.71 15.36 35.08
N GLU A 617 10.51 15.44 35.67
CA GLU A 617 9.91 14.29 36.34
C GLU A 617 9.67 13.14 35.37
N ARG A 618 9.19 13.42 34.16
CA ARG A 618 9.05 12.42 33.09
C ARG A 618 10.41 11.81 32.72
N TYR A 619 11.43 12.63 32.52
CA TYR A 619 12.79 12.18 32.18
C TYR A 619 13.34 11.18 33.21
N PHE A 620 13.37 11.57 34.49
CA PHE A 620 13.92 10.72 35.55
C PHE A 620 13.07 9.48 35.80
N SER A 621 11.74 9.60 35.69
CA SER A 621 10.83 8.47 35.80
C SER A 621 11.07 7.45 34.69
N THR A 622 11.17 7.91 33.43
CA THR A 622 11.43 7.03 32.28
C THR A 622 12.78 6.32 32.40
N ILE A 623 13.85 7.03 32.77
CA ILE A 623 15.17 6.40 32.97
C ILE A 623 15.08 5.27 33.99
N LYS A 624 14.49 5.55 35.16
CA LYS A 624 14.34 4.55 36.21
C LYS A 624 13.57 3.32 35.69
N MET A 625 12.49 3.52 34.94
CA MET A 625 11.71 2.41 34.41
C MET A 625 12.43 1.61 33.32
N LEU A 626 13.24 2.27 32.49
CA LEU A 626 14.06 1.58 31.48
C LEU A 626 15.17 0.75 32.13
N GLU A 627 15.72 1.20 33.27
CA GLU A 627 16.69 0.43 34.07
C GLU A 627 16.04 -0.76 34.78
N GLU A 628 14.77 -0.63 35.19
CA GLU A 628 13.99 -1.68 35.85
C GLU A 628 13.27 -2.62 34.85
N ALA A 629 13.32 -2.32 33.55
CA ALA A 629 12.65 -3.11 32.52
C ALA A 629 13.26 -4.52 32.41
N PRO A 630 12.44 -5.57 32.20
CA PRO A 630 12.97 -6.91 31.93
C PRO A 630 13.90 -6.93 30.72
N GLU A 631 14.86 -7.87 30.70
CA GLU A 631 15.78 -8.05 29.58
C GLU A 631 15.00 -8.28 28.27
N GLY A 632 15.34 -7.52 27.21
CA GLY A 632 14.61 -7.51 25.94
C GLY A 632 13.31 -6.70 25.92
N TYR A 633 12.97 -6.00 27.02
CA TYR A 633 11.81 -5.12 27.16
C TYR A 633 12.21 -3.62 27.25
N ASN A 634 13.40 -3.25 26.76
CA ASN A 634 13.78 -1.85 26.63
C ASN A 634 13.58 -1.37 25.18
N PRO A 635 12.57 -0.52 24.89
CA PRO A 635 12.26 -0.01 23.54
C PRO A 635 13.35 0.87 22.93
N LEU A 636 14.31 1.33 23.75
CA LEU A 636 15.42 2.18 23.35
C LEU A 636 16.76 1.44 23.27
N GLU A 637 16.83 0.15 23.60
CA GLU A 637 18.08 -0.64 23.59
C GLU A 637 18.73 -0.67 22.18
N ASP A 638 17.88 -0.89 21.17
CA ASP A 638 18.29 -0.90 19.76
C ASP A 638 18.17 0.48 19.08
N ALA A 639 17.68 1.49 19.80
CA ALA A 639 17.62 2.84 19.27
C ALA A 639 19.03 3.37 18.98
N ARG A 640 19.14 4.15 17.91
CA ARG A 640 20.38 4.85 17.56
C ARG A 640 20.04 6.32 17.40
N PHE A 641 20.88 7.15 18.01
CA PHE A 641 20.81 8.60 17.93
C PHE A 641 22.15 9.12 17.41
N SER A 642 22.14 10.23 16.71
CA SER A 642 23.36 10.79 16.11
C SER A 642 23.37 12.30 16.21
N LYS A 643 24.57 12.87 16.36
CA LYS A 643 24.74 14.33 16.35
C LYS A 643 24.32 14.89 14.99
N VAL A 644 23.43 15.88 15.00
CA VAL A 644 23.03 16.60 13.78
C VAL A 644 23.69 17.98 13.79
N ASP A 645 24.56 18.25 12.82
CA ASP A 645 25.30 19.51 12.73
C ASP A 645 25.50 19.88 11.27
N PHE A 646 24.66 20.79 10.77
CA PHE A 646 24.69 21.20 9.37
C PHE A 646 25.89 22.11 9.06
N LYS A 647 26.64 22.57 10.06
CA LYS A 647 27.88 23.34 9.87
C LYS A 647 29.11 22.44 9.70
N ARG A 648 28.98 21.12 9.89
CA ARG A 648 30.11 20.17 9.77
C ARG A 648 30.47 19.95 8.30
N LYS A 649 31.64 20.46 7.88
CA LYS A 649 32.19 20.25 6.53
C LYS A 649 32.60 18.79 6.29
N LYS A 650 32.45 18.39 5.03
CA LYS A 650 33.01 17.20 4.35
C LYS A 650 34.30 16.71 5.00
N HIS A 651 34.26 15.57 5.67
CA HIS A 651 35.48 14.79 5.86
C HIS A 651 35.88 14.28 4.47
N THR A 652 37.08 14.61 4.01
CA THR A 652 37.60 14.02 2.78
C THR A 652 37.72 12.51 2.98
N LEU A 653 37.59 11.71 1.91
CA LEU A 653 37.80 10.25 1.98
C LEU A 653 39.16 9.89 2.62
N GLU A 654 40.13 10.79 2.54
CA GLU A 654 41.44 10.72 3.20
C GLU A 654 41.34 10.82 4.73
N GLU A 655 40.45 11.66 5.27
CA GLU A 655 40.25 11.78 6.72
C GLU A 655 39.50 10.59 7.32
N PHE A 656 38.57 9.97 6.59
CA PHE A 656 37.96 8.69 6.98
C PHE A 656 38.98 7.55 6.99
N TYR A 657 39.91 7.54 6.02
CA TYR A 657 41.03 6.60 6.02
C TYR A 657 41.94 6.83 7.23
N ASP A 658 42.26 8.08 7.57
CA ASP A 658 43.11 8.40 8.72
C ASP A 658 42.43 8.11 10.07
N LEU A 659 41.12 8.29 10.20
CA LEU A 659 40.35 7.90 11.39
C LEU A 659 40.26 6.38 11.54
N ALA A 660 39.94 5.65 10.46
CA ALA A 660 39.91 4.19 10.46
C ALA A 660 41.31 3.58 10.69
N VAL A 661 42.37 4.24 10.19
CA VAL A 661 43.76 3.88 10.45
C VAL A 661 44.14 4.20 11.89
N LYS A 662 43.72 5.33 12.47
CA LYS A 662 43.94 5.69 13.89
C LYS A 662 43.23 4.76 14.86
N GLU A 663 41.98 4.37 14.58
CA GLU A 663 41.25 3.39 15.41
C GLU A 663 41.87 2.00 15.29
N ARG A 664 42.33 1.58 14.11
CA ARG A 664 43.10 0.33 13.96
C ARG A 664 44.44 0.40 14.68
N THR A 665 45.17 1.53 14.62
CA THR A 665 46.47 1.66 15.30
C THR A 665 46.36 1.86 16.81
N SER A 666 45.29 2.47 17.34
CA SER A 666 45.06 2.55 18.78
C SER A 666 44.77 1.18 19.37
N THR A 667 43.94 0.37 18.68
CA THR A 667 43.59 -1.01 19.06
C THR A 667 44.79 -1.96 18.95
N ILE A 668 45.62 -1.80 17.90
CA ILE A 668 46.85 -2.61 17.72
C ILE A 668 47.95 -2.18 18.71
N SER A 669 48.07 -0.90 19.08
CA SER A 669 49.11 -0.47 20.02
C SER A 669 48.79 -0.83 21.47
N GLY A 670 47.51 -0.94 21.84
CA GLY A 670 47.08 -1.44 23.15
C GLY A 670 47.36 -2.93 23.31
N ALA A 671 46.82 -3.74 22.39
CA ALA A 671 46.99 -5.19 22.40
C ALA A 671 48.47 -5.60 22.24
N ALA A 672 49.24 -4.95 21.35
CA ALA A 672 50.67 -5.26 21.19
C ALA A 672 51.51 -4.82 22.41
N LYS A 673 51.15 -3.75 23.13
CA LYS A 673 51.87 -3.37 24.36
C LYS A 673 51.58 -4.34 25.50
N GLU A 674 50.37 -4.88 25.58
CA GLU A 674 49.98 -5.86 26.59
C GLU A 674 50.65 -7.21 26.31
N THR A 675 50.65 -7.69 25.06
CA THR A 675 51.36 -8.92 24.66
C THR A 675 52.89 -8.80 24.78
N ILE A 676 53.48 -7.64 24.46
CA ILE A 676 54.94 -7.42 24.66
C ILE A 676 55.29 -7.34 26.16
N ARG A 677 54.38 -6.85 27.01
CA ARG A 677 54.57 -6.81 28.47
C ARG A 677 54.46 -8.21 29.09
N GLU A 678 53.49 -9.01 28.65
CA GLU A 678 53.34 -10.42 29.05
C GLU A 678 54.53 -11.27 28.58
N ILE A 679 55.01 -11.10 27.33
CA ILE A 679 56.19 -11.82 26.82
C ILE A 679 57.47 -11.41 27.57
N LYS A 680 57.61 -10.15 27.98
CA LYS A 680 58.76 -9.70 28.80
C LYS A 680 58.69 -10.19 30.24
N GLU A 681 57.50 -10.32 30.81
CA GLU A 681 57.32 -10.85 32.17
C GLU A 681 57.52 -12.39 32.19
N GLU A 682 57.07 -13.13 31.17
CA GLU A 682 57.34 -14.57 31.02
C GLU A 682 58.81 -14.87 30.67
N GLY A 683 59.46 -14.02 29.86
CA GLY A 683 60.89 -14.13 29.55
C GLY A 683 61.78 -13.94 30.78
N ASN A 684 61.48 -12.94 31.62
CA ASN A 684 62.21 -12.70 32.87
C ASN A 684 61.93 -13.77 33.94
N LEU A 685 60.78 -14.44 33.91
CA LEU A 685 60.46 -15.57 34.81
C LEU A 685 61.17 -16.88 34.39
N LYS A 686 61.47 -17.06 33.10
CA LYS A 686 62.28 -18.18 32.60
C LYS A 686 63.77 -17.97 32.87
N GLU A 687 64.32 -16.77 32.64
CA GLU A 687 65.73 -16.49 32.96
C GLU A 687 66.04 -16.53 34.47
N LYS A 688 65.06 -16.25 35.33
CA LYS A 688 65.23 -16.45 36.80
C LYS A 688 65.16 -17.90 37.23
N LYS A 689 64.45 -18.78 36.51
CA LYS A 689 64.38 -20.22 36.84
C LYS A 689 65.56 -21.02 36.30
N ASP A 690 66.18 -20.56 35.21
CA ASP A 690 67.37 -21.21 34.65
C ASP A 690 68.67 -20.78 35.37
N ASN A 691 68.74 -19.56 35.92
CA ASN A 691 69.89 -19.12 36.73
C ASN A 691 69.91 -19.69 38.16
N ASP A 692 68.78 -20.11 38.73
CA ASP A 692 68.74 -20.80 40.03
C ASP A 692 69.07 -22.31 39.93
N MET A 693 69.32 -22.83 38.72
CA MET A 693 69.80 -24.21 38.48
C MET A 693 71.29 -24.31 38.09
N GLU A 694 71.98 -23.18 37.91
CA GLU A 694 73.41 -23.13 37.51
C GLU A 694 74.33 -22.40 38.51
N GLU A 695 73.92 -22.24 39.77
CA GLU A 695 74.84 -21.99 40.90
C GLU A 695 74.86 -23.17 41.87
N ARG A 696 75.53 -24.22 41.39
CA ARG A 696 76.47 -25.05 42.16
C ARG A 696 77.88 -24.70 41.73
#